data_AF-A0A498HV46-F1
#
_entry.id   AF-A0A498HV46-F1
#
_cell.length_a   1.000
_cell.length_b   1.000
_cell.length_c   1.000
_cell.angle_alpha   90.00
_cell.angle_beta   90.00
_cell.angle_gamma   90.00
#
_symmetry.space_group_name_H-M   'P 1'
#
loop_
_entity.id
_entity.type
_entity.pdbx_description
1 polymer ?
#
loop_
_entity_poly.entity_id
_entity_poly.type
_entity_poly.pdbx_seq_one_letter_code
_entity_poly.pdbx_strand_id
1 'polypeptide(L)'
;MRPSRHKPVSSLSSILVGLILVVTLAVILLAISSAFSSSSSSEITSTVAAASAATGDSLPALSSAQPPPPPQPPLLTTAAAAPAPAPSPAPQILAADVLQETIIQKVEGDVTNYTAKKNDDVANRTVFISGSQLDKVEASLGRARSSIREAALVRNKTSTHQDPDYVPRGPIYRNPNAFHRSYLEMEKVFKIYVYEEGEVPIFHDGPCRSIYSSEGRFIHEMEKGKMYRTKDPHKALVYFLPFSVVNMVQYIYMPETFDRSGMKRAVVDYINLISHKHPFWNRSLGADHFMLSCHDWGPTTTSFVPDLFHNSIRVLCNANTSEGFNPLKDASFPEINLKTSEMPGIGGRPPSKRSTLAFFAGRLHGHIRYLLLNEWKGKDQDVQVYDQLPRRVSYENMLKSSKFCLCPSGYEVASPRVVEAIYAECVPVLISDGYVPPFSDVLNWKSFSVQIPVKNISDIKTILTAISSRHRNKPVSSLSSILVGLILVLTLAVSLLVISRASSSSSSSSSSSETTWKVAAASAGGSSDINTTTTTYSHAALTSTQPPPQPLLFSFSSLNNLNTANSSPAPAPAPQISAADVLQETIIQKVEGDVINTVDNDVVANRTVFISGSQLDKVEASLGRARSAIREAAKVRNKTSTHQDPDYVPRGPIYHNPNAFHRSYLEMEKVFKIYVYEEGEVPIFHEGPCRGIYSSEGRFIHEMEKGKFYRTKDPHKALVYFLPFSVVTMVEYIYMPETFDRSGMKLAVVDYINLISHKHPFWNRSHGADHFMLSCHDWGPYTTSFVPDLFHNSIRILCNANTTEGFNPSKDASLPEINLKTSEMSGIGGQPPSKRSTLAFFAGGLHGHIRYLLLNEWKGKDQDVLVYDKLPQGVSYENMLKSSKFCLCPSGYEVASPRVVEAIYADCVPVLISDGYVPPFSDVLNWNSFSVQVPVKNISDIKTILTAISSREYLRMQRKVKQVQRHFLVNGPPKRYDVFHMIVHSIWLRRLNIRIKDVFT
;
A
#
# COMPACT_ATOMS: atom_id res chain seq x y z
N MET A 1 -21.37 -13.18 61.37
CA MET A 1 -20.81 -13.46 62.73
C MET A 1 -20.45 -12.14 63.41
N ARG A 2 -19.85 -12.13 64.61
CA ARG A 2 -19.77 -10.95 65.51
C ARG A 2 -18.72 -9.87 65.09
N PRO A 3 -18.78 -8.63 65.66
CA PRO A 3 -18.25 -7.43 65.00
C PRO A 3 -17.35 -6.51 65.86
N SER A 4 -16.83 -5.44 65.24
CA SER A 4 -16.59 -4.11 65.86
C SER A 4 -16.96 -3.04 64.80
N ARG A 5 -17.75 -1.99 65.04
CA ARG A 5 -17.85 -0.97 66.11
C ARG A 5 -16.57 -0.14 66.31
N HIS A 6 -16.60 1.09 65.80
CA HIS A 6 -16.43 2.30 66.62
C HIS A 6 -17.18 3.49 65.99
N LYS A 7 -17.53 4.50 66.79
CA LYS A 7 -18.12 5.80 66.38
C LYS A 7 -17.19 6.95 66.82
N PRO A 8 -17.33 8.17 66.26
CA PRO A 8 -16.26 9.18 66.23
C PRO A 8 -16.19 10.07 67.48
N VAL A 9 -15.04 10.72 67.66
CA VAL A 9 -14.82 11.90 68.52
C VAL A 9 -14.03 12.96 67.73
N SER A 10 -14.19 14.23 68.10
CA SER A 10 -13.74 15.43 67.38
C SER A 10 -12.22 15.65 67.29
N SER A 11 -11.79 16.28 66.19
CA SER A 11 -10.54 17.07 66.12
C SER A 11 -10.80 18.43 65.46
N LEU A 12 -11.03 19.48 66.26
CA LEU A 12 -10.94 20.87 65.77
C LEU A 12 -9.48 21.35 65.65
N SER A 13 -8.53 20.65 66.30
CA SER A 13 -7.11 21.02 66.31
C SER A 13 -6.42 20.77 64.97
N SER A 14 -6.79 19.73 64.22
CA SER A 14 -6.16 19.41 62.92
C SER A 14 -6.35 20.52 61.87
N ILE A 15 -7.49 21.22 61.87
CA ILE A 15 -7.76 22.30 60.91
C ILE A 15 -6.97 23.56 61.27
N LEU A 16 -6.86 23.88 62.56
CA LEU A 16 -6.14 25.07 63.03
C LEU A 16 -4.62 24.97 62.76
N VAL A 17 -4.03 23.79 62.98
CA VAL A 17 -2.62 23.52 62.64
C VAL A 17 -2.37 23.66 61.13
N GLY A 18 -3.28 23.14 60.29
CA GLY A 18 -3.18 23.28 58.84
C GLY A 18 -3.23 24.74 58.38
N LEU A 19 -4.11 25.56 58.98
CA LEU A 19 -4.23 26.98 58.64
C LEU A 19 -2.97 27.78 59.02
N ILE A 20 -2.42 27.52 60.21
CA ILE A 20 -1.17 28.15 60.67
C ILE A 20 -0.01 27.81 59.74
N LEU A 21 0.12 26.55 59.30
CA LEU A 21 1.19 26.10 58.40
C LEU A 21 1.15 26.80 57.03
N VAL A 22 -0.04 27.03 56.48
CA VAL A 22 -0.22 27.73 55.20
C VAL A 22 0.13 29.22 55.34
N VAL A 23 -0.26 29.86 56.44
CA VAL A 23 0.08 31.28 56.70
C VAL A 23 1.59 31.46 56.90
N THR A 24 2.27 30.56 57.63
CA THR A 24 3.74 30.66 57.78
C THR A 24 4.49 30.42 56.47
N LEU A 25 4.05 29.48 55.62
CA LEU A 25 4.65 29.32 54.29
C LEU A 25 4.48 30.57 53.41
N ALA A 26 3.32 31.22 53.45
CA ALA A 26 3.07 32.45 52.69
C ALA A 26 3.97 33.60 53.14
N VAL A 27 4.16 33.78 54.45
CA VAL A 27 5.07 34.78 55.01
C VAL A 27 6.53 34.51 54.64
N ILE A 28 6.97 33.25 54.68
CA ILE A 28 8.34 32.86 54.27
C ILE A 28 8.57 33.13 52.78
N LEU A 29 7.61 32.80 51.90
CA LEU A 29 7.73 33.06 50.47
C LEU A 29 7.76 34.55 50.13
N LEU A 30 6.98 35.38 50.84
CA LEU A 30 7.05 36.84 50.71
C LEU A 30 8.40 37.40 51.17
N ALA A 31 8.94 36.93 52.31
CA ALA A 31 10.24 37.34 52.83
C ALA A 31 11.40 36.99 51.86
N ILE A 32 11.35 35.82 51.22
CA ILE A 32 12.32 35.42 50.20
C ILE A 32 12.22 36.30 48.95
N SER A 33 10.99 36.68 48.54
CA SER A 33 10.79 37.59 47.40
C SER A 33 11.34 39.01 47.64
N SER A 34 11.39 39.48 48.89
CA SER A 34 12.01 40.77 49.23
C SER A 34 13.55 40.73 49.34
N ALA A 35 14.16 39.54 49.41
CA ALA A 35 15.60 39.39 49.66
C ALA A 35 16.48 39.44 48.39
N PHE A 36 15.89 39.40 47.19
CA PHE A 36 16.60 39.31 45.90
C PHE A 36 16.53 40.60 45.07
N SER A 37 16.57 41.79 45.71
CA SER A 37 16.47 43.08 44.98
C SER A 37 17.25 44.25 45.59
N SER A 38 18.46 44.03 46.13
CA SER A 38 19.39 45.14 46.45
C SER A 38 20.86 44.74 46.75
N SER A 39 21.66 44.38 45.73
CA SER A 39 23.16 44.38 45.77
C SER A 39 23.76 43.92 44.43
N SER A 40 24.88 44.44 43.90
CA SER A 40 25.60 45.72 44.07
C SER A 40 26.69 45.81 42.98
N SER A 41 27.14 47.02 42.61
CA SER A 41 28.04 47.27 41.47
C SER A 41 29.54 47.24 41.80
N SER A 42 30.36 46.55 40.99
CA SER A 42 31.79 46.83 40.69
C SER A 42 32.30 45.74 39.71
N GLU A 43 32.81 45.95 38.49
CA GLU A 43 33.86 46.86 37.95
C GLU A 43 35.25 46.18 37.82
N ILE A 44 36.10 46.73 36.94
CA ILE A 44 37.54 46.44 36.69
C ILE A 44 37.85 45.46 35.54
N THR A 45 38.97 45.75 34.86
CA THR A 45 39.37 45.34 33.51
C THR A 45 40.64 44.47 33.47
N SER A 46 40.87 43.79 32.34
CA SER A 46 42.24 43.60 31.81
C SER A 46 42.23 43.35 30.30
N THR A 47 43.21 43.93 29.59
CA THR A 47 43.54 43.66 28.17
C THR A 47 44.90 42.94 28.08
N VAL A 48 45.60 43.01 26.93
CA VAL A 48 46.91 42.35 26.61
C VAL A 48 46.73 40.87 26.19
N ALA A 49 47.39 40.31 25.16
CA ALA A 49 48.56 40.76 24.38
C ALA A 49 48.33 40.82 22.84
N ALA A 50 49.39 41.16 22.08
CA ALA A 50 49.42 41.30 20.62
C ALA A 50 50.75 40.78 20.02
N ALA A 51 50.96 41.02 18.70
CA ALA A 51 52.10 40.62 17.85
C ALA A 51 52.04 39.17 17.30
N SER A 52 52.66 38.82 16.15
CA SER A 52 53.68 39.54 15.34
C SER A 52 53.61 39.26 13.83
N ALA A 53 54.31 40.09 13.03
CA ALA A 53 54.97 39.89 11.70
C ALA A 53 54.36 38.93 10.64
N ALA A 54 54.15 39.26 9.36
CA ALA A 54 54.86 40.05 8.32
C ALA A 54 55.73 39.21 7.33
N THR A 55 55.98 39.75 6.12
CA THR A 55 56.44 39.08 4.87
C THR A 55 55.36 38.21 4.18
N GLY A 56 55.36 38.00 2.86
CA GLY A 56 56.21 38.55 1.79
C GLY A 56 56.01 37.83 0.43
N ASP A 57 56.20 38.56 -0.68
CA ASP A 57 56.50 38.13 -2.06
C ASP A 57 55.57 37.23 -2.92
N SER A 58 55.20 37.83 -4.07
CA SER A 58 55.24 37.26 -5.44
C SER A 58 54.06 36.45 -6.05
N LEU A 59 54.13 36.37 -7.39
CA LEU A 59 53.14 35.94 -8.40
C LEU A 59 53.57 34.59 -9.05
N PRO A 60 52.81 33.97 -9.98
CA PRO A 60 51.35 33.74 -10.03
C PRO A 60 50.97 32.28 -10.46
N ALA A 61 49.66 32.02 -10.53
CA ALA A 61 48.98 31.08 -11.46
C ALA A 61 49.37 29.59 -11.53
N LEU A 62 48.38 28.71 -11.25
CA LEU A 62 47.93 27.72 -12.23
C LEU A 62 46.44 27.40 -12.04
N SER A 63 45.80 26.79 -13.03
CA SER A 63 44.34 26.60 -13.09
C SER A 63 43.84 25.29 -12.48
N SER A 64 42.62 25.32 -11.97
CA SER A 64 41.74 24.14 -11.95
C SER A 64 40.34 24.59 -12.39
N ALA A 65 39.75 23.87 -13.35
CA ALA A 65 38.46 24.23 -13.93
C ALA A 65 37.30 23.65 -13.10
N GLN A 66 36.25 24.43 -12.91
CA GLN A 66 34.97 23.88 -12.41
C GLN A 66 34.29 23.05 -13.52
N PRO A 67 33.62 21.94 -13.18
CA PRO A 67 32.77 21.22 -14.12
C PRO A 67 31.53 22.06 -14.50
N PRO A 68 30.96 21.88 -15.71
CA PRO A 68 29.78 22.60 -16.15
C PRO A 68 28.52 22.21 -15.35
N PRO A 69 27.51 23.11 -15.29
CA PRO A 69 26.23 22.82 -14.63
C PRO A 69 25.43 21.72 -15.36
N PRO A 70 24.51 21.02 -14.67
CA PRO A 70 23.67 20.00 -15.28
C PRO A 70 22.70 20.58 -16.34
N PRO A 71 22.32 19.80 -17.37
CA PRO A 71 21.44 20.26 -18.44
C PRO A 71 20.02 20.53 -17.94
N GLN A 72 19.39 21.57 -18.48
CA GLN A 72 17.96 21.81 -18.31
C GLN A 72 17.12 20.85 -19.18
N PRO A 73 15.90 20.47 -18.74
CA PRO A 73 14.99 19.69 -19.58
C PRO A 73 14.54 20.49 -20.82
N PRO A 74 14.25 19.84 -21.94
CA PRO A 74 13.91 20.52 -23.20
C PRO A 74 12.55 21.23 -23.15
N LEU A 75 12.45 22.37 -23.82
CA LEU A 75 11.17 23.01 -24.10
C LEU A 75 10.32 22.12 -25.01
N LEU A 76 9.06 21.86 -24.63
CA LEU A 76 8.06 21.39 -25.59
C LEU A 76 7.69 22.53 -26.54
N THR A 77 7.69 22.24 -27.84
CA THR A 77 7.17 23.13 -28.88
C THR A 77 5.64 23.16 -28.83
N THR A 78 5.05 24.35 -29.00
CA THR A 78 3.60 24.55 -28.94
C THR A 78 2.92 24.10 -30.24
N ALA A 79 2.07 23.08 -30.15
CA ALA A 79 1.04 22.79 -31.16
C ALA A 79 -0.19 23.71 -30.96
N ALA A 80 -0.95 23.96 -32.02
CA ALA A 80 -1.97 25.02 -32.05
C ALA A 80 -3.17 24.75 -31.11
N ALA A 81 -3.64 25.82 -30.45
CA ALA A 81 -4.86 25.79 -29.63
C ALA A 81 -6.12 25.90 -30.49
N ALA A 82 -7.14 25.11 -30.15
CA ALA A 82 -8.52 25.37 -30.57
C ALA A 82 -9.08 26.62 -29.86
N PRO A 83 -9.99 27.39 -30.46
CA PRO A 83 -10.50 28.62 -29.87
C PRO A 83 -11.33 28.34 -28.60
N ALA A 84 -11.08 29.14 -27.56
CA ALA A 84 -11.82 29.05 -26.30
C ALA A 84 -13.27 29.57 -26.47
N PRO A 85 -14.28 28.93 -25.84
CA PRO A 85 -15.61 29.52 -25.73
C PRO A 85 -15.56 30.80 -24.89
N ALA A 86 -16.45 31.75 -25.20
CA ALA A 86 -16.48 33.07 -24.56
C ALA A 86 -16.76 32.99 -23.03
N PRO A 87 -16.19 33.92 -22.23
CA PRO A 87 -16.36 33.90 -20.78
C PRO A 87 -17.81 34.18 -20.38
N SER A 88 -18.47 33.19 -19.77
CA SER A 88 -19.75 33.40 -19.08
C SER A 88 -19.53 34.26 -17.83
N PRO A 89 -20.45 35.20 -17.50
CA PRO A 89 -20.27 36.10 -16.36
C PRO A 89 -20.28 35.36 -15.02
N ALA A 90 -19.52 35.86 -14.06
CA ALA A 90 -19.42 35.26 -12.73
C ALA A 90 -20.77 35.31 -11.99
N PRO A 91 -21.24 34.20 -11.37
CA PRO A 91 -22.48 34.19 -10.62
C PRO A 91 -22.31 35.02 -9.32
N GLN A 92 -23.10 36.08 -9.20
CA GLN A 92 -23.20 36.85 -7.96
C GLN A 92 -23.92 36.04 -6.88
N ILE A 93 -23.51 36.20 -5.62
CA ILE A 93 -24.11 35.51 -4.48
C ILE A 93 -25.41 36.23 -4.10
N LEU A 94 -26.54 35.79 -4.65
CA LEU A 94 -27.88 36.26 -4.29
C LEU A 94 -28.92 35.13 -4.23
N ALA A 95 -29.59 35.05 -3.07
CA ALA A 95 -30.90 34.44 -2.80
C ALA A 95 -31.34 33.20 -3.61
N ALA A 96 -31.02 32.00 -3.11
CA ALA A 96 -31.67 30.76 -3.56
C ALA A 96 -33.09 30.57 -2.99
N ASP A 97 -33.46 31.30 -1.94
CA ASP A 97 -34.70 31.08 -1.17
C ASP A 97 -36.00 31.37 -1.96
N VAL A 98 -35.94 32.23 -2.99
CA VAL A 98 -37.14 32.72 -3.71
C VAL A 98 -37.70 31.72 -4.74
N LEU A 99 -36.84 30.84 -5.29
CA LEU A 99 -37.26 29.86 -6.30
C LEU A 99 -38.03 28.66 -5.71
N GLN A 100 -37.90 28.42 -4.40
CA GLN A 100 -38.60 27.33 -3.72
C GLN A 100 -40.09 27.67 -3.48
N GLU A 101 -40.41 28.92 -3.13
CA GLU A 101 -41.78 29.34 -2.78
C GLU A 101 -42.71 29.38 -4.01
N THR A 102 -42.20 29.81 -5.17
CA THR A 102 -42.96 29.93 -6.42
C THR A 102 -43.49 28.57 -6.92
N ILE A 103 -42.80 27.48 -6.59
CA ILE A 103 -43.25 26.11 -6.93
C ILE A 103 -44.29 25.62 -5.93
N ILE A 104 -44.15 25.96 -4.64
CA ILE A 104 -45.08 25.54 -3.58
C ILE A 104 -46.47 26.16 -3.80
N GLN A 105 -46.55 27.47 -4.07
CA GLN A 105 -47.84 28.14 -4.36
C GLN A 105 -48.57 27.56 -5.58
N LYS A 106 -47.83 27.00 -6.55
CA LYS A 106 -48.43 26.38 -7.74
C LYS A 106 -48.93 24.95 -7.50
N VAL A 107 -48.50 24.28 -6.43
CA VAL A 107 -48.99 22.94 -6.05
C VAL A 107 -50.13 23.02 -5.03
N GLU A 108 -50.15 24.03 -4.15
CA GLU A 108 -51.28 24.23 -3.22
C GLU A 108 -52.56 24.74 -3.91
N GLY A 109 -52.43 25.38 -5.08
CA GLY A 109 -53.57 25.90 -5.87
C GLY A 109 -54.54 24.82 -6.38
N ASP A 110 -54.04 23.69 -6.88
CA ASP A 110 -54.88 22.66 -7.52
C ASP A 110 -55.56 21.70 -6.52
N VAL A 111 -55.18 21.72 -5.23
CA VAL A 111 -55.68 20.78 -4.21
C VAL A 111 -56.97 21.27 -3.53
N THR A 112 -57.29 22.57 -3.61
CA THR A 112 -58.39 23.18 -2.83
C THR A 112 -59.77 23.12 -3.49
N ASN A 113 -59.89 22.61 -4.72
CA ASN A 113 -61.10 22.77 -5.55
C ASN A 113 -62.06 21.57 -5.57
N TYR A 114 -61.91 20.57 -4.68
CA TYR A 114 -62.68 19.31 -4.71
C TYR A 114 -63.34 18.87 -3.38
N THR A 115 -63.71 19.82 -2.49
CA THR A 115 -64.38 19.52 -1.21
C THR A 115 -65.63 20.38 -0.94
N ALA A 116 -66.64 20.32 -1.83
CA ALA A 116 -67.89 21.06 -1.62
C ALA A 116 -69.18 20.44 -2.22
N LYS A 117 -69.62 19.24 -1.77
CA LYS A 117 -71.02 18.94 -1.34
C LYS A 117 -71.36 17.44 -1.17
N LYS A 118 -72.31 17.23 -0.24
CA LYS A 118 -73.32 16.16 -0.15
C LYS A 118 -72.94 14.80 0.49
N ASN A 119 -73.18 14.77 1.81
CA ASN A 119 -73.90 13.75 2.62
C ASN A 119 -73.75 12.25 2.30
N ASP A 120 -73.46 11.52 3.38
CA ASP A 120 -74.27 10.39 3.90
C ASP A 120 -74.98 9.50 2.88
N ASP A 121 -74.33 8.39 2.49
CA ASP A 121 -74.81 7.06 2.91
C ASP A 121 -73.74 5.96 2.66
N VAL A 122 -74.06 4.72 3.07
CA VAL A 122 -73.30 3.46 2.79
C VAL A 122 -71.93 3.32 3.47
N ALA A 123 -71.92 2.65 4.62
CA ALA A 123 -70.72 2.03 5.20
C ALA A 123 -70.24 0.80 4.37
N ASN A 124 -69.04 0.29 4.71
CA ASN A 124 -68.43 -0.94 4.17
C ASN A 124 -67.96 -0.93 2.70
N ARG A 125 -66.94 -0.13 2.38
CA ARG A 125 -65.90 -0.52 1.39
C ARG A 125 -64.57 0.23 1.53
N THR A 126 -63.89 0.08 2.67
CA THR A 126 -62.46 0.45 2.80
C THR A 126 -61.60 -0.49 1.97
N VAL A 127 -61.38 -0.15 0.70
CA VAL A 127 -60.35 -0.77 -0.14
C VAL A 127 -58.99 -0.41 0.46
N PHE A 128 -58.35 -1.39 1.10
CA PHE A 128 -56.93 -1.27 1.45
C PHE A 128 -56.11 -1.25 0.17
N ILE A 129 -55.80 -0.05 -0.33
CA ILE A 129 -54.73 0.14 -1.32
C ILE A 129 -53.43 -0.21 -0.60
N SER A 130 -52.97 -1.45 -0.76
CA SER A 130 -51.69 -1.89 -0.21
C SER A 130 -50.57 -1.22 -1.00
N GLY A 131 -50.11 -0.07 -0.50
CA GLY A 131 -48.93 0.60 -1.03
C GLY A 131 -47.76 -0.38 -1.19
N SER A 132 -46.95 -0.16 -2.22
CA SER A 132 -45.78 -0.97 -2.51
C SER A 132 -44.81 -0.98 -1.33
N GLN A 133 -43.85 -1.91 -1.33
CA GLN A 133 -42.82 -1.90 -0.28
C GLN A 133 -41.97 -0.61 -0.34
N LEU A 134 -41.83 0.00 -1.53
CA LEU A 134 -41.13 1.28 -1.70
C LEU A 134 -41.88 2.44 -1.02
N ASP A 135 -43.21 2.51 -1.17
CA ASP A 135 -44.04 3.54 -0.52
C ASP A 135 -43.92 3.48 1.01
N LYS A 136 -43.79 2.27 1.58
CA LYS A 136 -43.59 2.07 3.02
C LYS A 136 -42.21 2.50 3.50
N VAL A 137 -41.17 2.29 2.69
CA VAL A 137 -39.80 2.75 2.97
C VAL A 137 -39.75 4.28 2.94
N GLU A 138 -40.28 4.92 1.88
CA GLU A 138 -40.30 6.38 1.77
C GLU A 138 -41.22 7.04 2.80
N ALA A 139 -42.36 6.44 3.16
CA ALA A 139 -43.17 6.91 4.29
C ALA A 139 -42.42 6.82 5.64
N SER A 140 -41.48 5.87 5.79
CA SER A 140 -40.62 5.78 6.98
C SER A 140 -39.52 6.84 6.98
N LEU A 141 -38.86 7.02 5.84
CA LEU A 141 -37.87 8.09 5.63
C LEU A 141 -38.50 9.48 5.79
N GLY A 142 -39.74 9.69 5.33
CA GLY A 142 -40.51 10.91 5.55
C GLY A 142 -40.69 11.24 7.04
N ARG A 143 -41.11 10.26 7.85
CA ARG A 143 -41.22 10.43 9.32
C ARG A 143 -39.87 10.78 9.96
N ALA A 144 -38.79 10.09 9.57
CA ALA A 144 -37.44 10.38 10.07
C ALA A 144 -36.97 11.80 9.67
N ARG A 145 -37.16 12.20 8.41
CA ARG A 145 -36.83 13.55 7.89
C ARG A 145 -37.59 14.64 8.65
N SER A 146 -38.88 14.48 8.94
CA SER A 146 -39.66 15.43 9.75
C SER A 146 -39.17 15.47 11.22
N SER A 147 -38.99 14.31 11.83
CA SER A 147 -38.47 14.15 13.21
C SER A 147 -37.12 14.88 13.41
N ILE A 148 -36.23 14.81 12.44
CA ILE A 148 -34.93 15.50 12.44
C ILE A 148 -35.09 17.02 12.21
N ARG A 149 -35.98 17.44 11.30
CA ARG A 149 -36.28 18.87 11.05
C ARG A 149 -36.84 19.56 12.29
N GLU A 150 -37.77 18.93 13.00
CA GLU A 150 -38.30 19.41 14.28
C GLU A 150 -37.17 19.63 15.30
N ALA A 151 -36.30 18.63 15.49
CA ALA A 151 -35.16 18.71 16.39
C ALA A 151 -34.13 19.79 15.96
N ALA A 152 -34.02 20.07 14.67
CA ALA A 152 -33.14 21.12 14.14
C ALA A 152 -33.65 22.54 14.39
N LEU A 153 -34.97 22.74 14.45
CA LEU A 153 -35.61 24.04 14.70
C LEU A 153 -35.60 24.47 16.18
N VAL A 154 -35.31 23.57 17.12
CA VAL A 154 -35.27 23.88 18.56
C VAL A 154 -34.13 24.88 18.85
N ARG A 155 -34.49 26.10 19.28
CA ARG A 155 -33.55 27.19 19.60
C ARG A 155 -32.47 26.77 20.61
N ASN A 156 -32.85 25.99 21.63
CA ASN A 156 -31.88 25.34 22.51
C ASN A 156 -31.43 24.01 21.88
N LYS A 157 -30.26 24.01 21.23
CA LYS A 157 -29.69 22.84 20.56
C LYS A 157 -29.23 21.70 21.49
N THR A 158 -29.51 21.78 22.79
CA THR A 158 -29.28 20.68 23.75
C THR A 158 -30.35 19.61 23.55
N SER A 159 -29.96 18.34 23.42
CA SER A 159 -30.95 17.27 23.27
C SER A 159 -31.64 16.93 24.59
N THR A 160 -32.94 16.68 24.52
CA THR A 160 -33.81 16.29 25.64
C THR A 160 -34.03 14.78 25.72
N HIS A 161 -33.63 14.01 24.71
CA HIS A 161 -33.68 12.55 24.74
C HIS A 161 -32.69 12.01 25.76
N GLN A 162 -33.15 11.06 26.58
CA GLN A 162 -32.29 10.29 27.47
C GLN A 162 -31.71 9.12 26.67
N ASP A 163 -30.39 9.12 26.53
CA ASP A 163 -29.60 8.05 25.95
C ASP A 163 -28.60 7.60 27.03
N PRO A 164 -28.51 6.29 27.35
CA PRO A 164 -27.66 5.79 28.41
C PRO A 164 -26.17 5.75 28.03
N ASP A 165 -25.86 5.71 26.73
CA ASP A 165 -24.51 5.52 26.20
C ASP A 165 -23.87 6.87 25.87
N TYR A 166 -24.55 7.74 25.10
CA TYR A 166 -24.00 9.07 24.76
C TYR A 166 -25.03 10.12 24.32
N VAL A 167 -25.15 11.22 25.09
CA VAL A 167 -25.87 12.44 24.66
C VAL A 167 -24.88 13.48 24.10
N PRO A 168 -24.93 13.84 22.80
CA PRO A 168 -24.03 14.83 22.19
C PRO A 168 -24.28 16.25 22.72
N ARG A 169 -23.19 16.95 23.08
CA ARG A 169 -23.22 18.27 23.73
C ARG A 169 -22.06 19.16 23.27
N GLY A 170 -22.23 20.48 23.43
CA GLY A 170 -21.18 21.47 23.21
C GLY A 170 -20.96 21.89 21.75
N PRO A 171 -20.03 22.83 21.50
CA PRO A 171 -19.85 23.49 20.20
C PRO A 171 -19.15 22.63 19.13
N ILE A 172 -18.75 21.40 19.50
CA ILE A 172 -18.16 20.41 18.59
C ILE A 172 -19.18 19.85 17.58
N TYR A 173 -20.48 19.92 17.89
CA TYR A 173 -21.57 19.57 16.98
C TYR A 173 -22.17 20.82 16.32
N ARG A 174 -22.51 20.76 15.02
CA ARG A 174 -23.23 21.85 14.33
C ARG A 174 -24.64 22.06 14.90
N ASN A 175 -25.32 20.96 15.21
CA ASN A 175 -26.57 20.92 15.96
C ASN A 175 -26.67 19.60 16.76
N PRO A 176 -26.26 19.57 18.04
CA PRO A 176 -26.27 18.34 18.83
C PRO A 176 -27.65 17.69 18.95
N ASN A 177 -28.73 18.46 19.11
CA ASN A 177 -30.09 17.90 19.16
C ASN A 177 -30.51 17.23 17.84
N ALA A 178 -30.28 17.89 16.71
CA ALA A 178 -30.62 17.31 15.40
C ALA A 178 -29.78 16.06 15.09
N PHE A 179 -28.50 16.05 15.44
CA PHE A 179 -27.63 14.89 15.30
C PHE A 179 -28.11 13.72 16.19
N HIS A 180 -28.40 13.97 17.47
CA HIS A 180 -28.90 12.94 18.38
C HIS A 180 -30.20 12.32 17.86
N ARG A 181 -31.13 13.15 17.42
CA ARG A 181 -32.39 12.71 16.80
C ARG A 181 -32.14 11.89 15.53
N SER A 182 -31.22 12.31 14.69
CA SER A 182 -30.84 11.59 13.47
C SER A 182 -30.26 10.21 13.77
N TYR A 183 -29.41 10.09 14.80
CA TYR A 183 -28.84 8.82 15.23
C TYR A 183 -29.92 7.89 15.79
N LEU A 184 -30.78 8.39 16.68
CA LEU A 184 -31.87 7.62 17.28
C LEU A 184 -32.94 7.18 16.26
N GLU A 185 -33.20 7.93 15.18
CA GLU A 185 -34.04 7.42 14.09
C GLU A 185 -33.31 6.41 13.20
N MET A 186 -32.01 6.60 12.93
CA MET A 186 -31.17 5.66 12.17
C MET A 186 -31.17 4.27 12.81
N GLU A 187 -30.92 4.15 14.11
CA GLU A 187 -30.86 2.83 14.76
C GLU A 187 -32.16 2.02 14.63
N LYS A 188 -33.31 2.70 14.70
CA LYS A 188 -34.64 2.08 14.56
C LYS A 188 -34.90 1.56 13.15
N VAL A 189 -34.62 2.35 12.11
CA VAL A 189 -35.11 2.07 10.74
C VAL A 189 -34.01 1.72 9.74
N PHE A 190 -32.75 2.09 9.98
CA PHE A 190 -31.69 1.92 9.00
C PHE A 190 -31.23 0.46 8.91
N LYS A 191 -31.29 -0.09 7.70
CA LYS A 191 -30.92 -1.47 7.39
C LYS A 191 -30.20 -1.51 6.05
N ILE A 192 -29.12 -2.27 6.00
CA ILE A 192 -28.18 -2.37 4.89
C ILE A 192 -28.30 -3.78 4.30
N TYR A 193 -28.62 -3.91 3.03
CA TYR A 193 -28.36 -5.17 2.32
C TYR A 193 -26.89 -5.16 1.89
N VAL A 194 -26.21 -6.29 2.05
CA VAL A 194 -24.85 -6.49 1.54
C VAL A 194 -24.95 -7.56 0.48
N TYR A 195 -24.56 -7.24 -0.76
CA TYR A 195 -24.51 -8.22 -1.84
C TYR A 195 -23.63 -9.42 -1.45
N GLU A 196 -23.92 -10.59 -2.00
CA GLU A 196 -23.21 -11.86 -1.70
C GLU A 196 -22.41 -12.32 -2.94
N GLU A 197 -22.18 -11.41 -3.88
CA GLU A 197 -21.48 -11.61 -5.15
C GLU A 197 -20.05 -11.05 -5.11
N GLY A 198 -19.11 -11.77 -5.72
CA GLY A 198 -17.69 -11.41 -5.81
C GLY A 198 -16.79 -12.36 -5.04
N GLU A 199 -15.51 -12.39 -5.38
CA GLU A 199 -14.53 -13.32 -4.80
C GLU A 199 -13.53 -12.63 -3.87
N VAL A 200 -13.21 -13.29 -2.75
CA VAL A 200 -12.11 -12.90 -1.87
C VAL A 200 -10.76 -13.06 -2.61
N PRO A 201 -9.78 -12.16 -2.41
CA PRO A 201 -9.76 -11.05 -1.45
C PRO A 201 -10.33 -9.73 -1.98
N ILE A 202 -10.72 -9.63 -3.26
CA ILE A 202 -11.15 -8.36 -3.87
C ILE A 202 -12.49 -7.89 -3.28
N PHE A 203 -13.39 -8.84 -3.03
CA PHE A 203 -14.71 -8.65 -2.44
C PHE A 203 -14.77 -9.32 -1.07
N HIS A 204 -15.59 -8.80 -0.15
CA HIS A 204 -15.85 -9.31 1.21
C HIS A 204 -14.64 -9.35 2.17
N ASP A 205 -13.47 -8.91 1.75
CA ASP A 205 -12.26 -8.79 2.57
C ASP A 205 -11.57 -7.44 2.34
N GLY A 206 -10.67 -7.05 3.25
CA GLY A 206 -9.95 -5.80 3.18
C GLY A 206 -8.83 -5.69 4.23
N PRO A 207 -7.83 -4.83 4.00
CA PRO A 207 -6.66 -4.74 4.86
C PRO A 207 -7.04 -4.30 6.28
N CYS A 208 -6.69 -5.11 7.28
CA CYS A 208 -6.98 -4.83 8.70
C CYS A 208 -5.73 -4.48 9.53
N ARG A 209 -4.56 -4.30 8.88
CA ARG A 209 -3.25 -4.00 9.51
C ARG A 209 -2.37 -3.06 8.66
N SER A 210 -2.92 -1.94 8.22
CA SER A 210 -2.24 -0.89 7.45
C SER A 210 -2.77 0.52 7.76
N ILE A 211 -2.35 1.53 7.01
CA ILE A 211 -2.96 2.88 7.05
C ILE A 211 -4.46 2.84 6.69
N TYR A 212 -4.86 1.90 5.84
CA TYR A 212 -6.23 1.72 5.37
C TYR A 212 -7.08 0.78 6.25
N SER A 213 -6.69 0.54 7.52
CA SER A 213 -7.34 -0.48 8.37
C SER A 213 -8.83 -0.22 8.66
N SER A 214 -9.29 1.02 8.51
CA SER A 214 -10.70 1.38 8.63
C SER A 214 -11.56 0.88 7.46
N GLU A 215 -10.99 0.66 6.26
CA GLU A 215 -11.68 0.03 5.12
C GLU A 215 -11.93 -1.45 5.40
N GLY A 216 -10.87 -2.22 5.70
CA GLY A 216 -10.98 -3.64 5.99
C GLY A 216 -11.87 -3.95 7.20
N ARG A 217 -11.79 -3.15 8.28
CA ARG A 217 -12.70 -3.31 9.42
C ARG A 217 -14.14 -2.97 9.08
N PHE A 218 -14.43 -1.97 8.25
CA PHE A 218 -15.80 -1.68 7.85
C PHE A 218 -16.40 -2.84 7.05
N ILE A 219 -15.67 -3.39 6.08
CA ILE A 219 -16.10 -4.57 5.31
C ILE A 219 -16.33 -5.76 6.26
N HIS A 220 -15.42 -6.01 7.21
CA HIS A 220 -15.53 -7.09 8.20
C HIS A 220 -16.79 -7.00 9.08
N GLU A 221 -17.13 -5.79 9.54
CA GLU A 221 -18.33 -5.55 10.36
C GLU A 221 -19.62 -5.51 9.53
N MET A 222 -19.57 -5.13 8.25
CA MET A 222 -20.69 -5.32 7.33
C MET A 222 -20.94 -6.81 7.04
N GLU A 223 -19.89 -7.63 6.98
CA GLU A 223 -20.06 -9.07 6.78
C GLU A 223 -20.55 -9.80 8.04
N LYS A 224 -19.93 -9.54 9.20
CA LYS A 224 -20.19 -10.33 10.43
C LYS A 224 -21.16 -9.68 11.41
N GLY A 225 -21.37 -8.37 11.31
CA GLY A 225 -22.24 -7.60 12.19
C GLY A 225 -23.73 -7.89 11.96
N LYS A 226 -24.53 -7.72 13.03
CA LYS A 226 -25.98 -8.01 13.02
C LYS A 226 -26.88 -6.80 13.32
N MET A 227 -26.30 -5.64 13.63
CA MET A 227 -27.03 -4.44 14.05
C MET A 227 -27.76 -3.75 12.87
N TYR A 228 -27.07 -3.66 11.72
CA TYR A 228 -27.55 -2.97 10.53
C TYR A 228 -27.73 -3.89 9.30
N ARG A 229 -27.01 -5.02 9.19
CA ARG A 229 -27.17 -5.95 8.05
C ARG A 229 -28.56 -6.58 8.04
N THR A 230 -29.23 -6.56 6.88
CA THR A 230 -30.42 -7.38 6.59
C THR A 230 -30.09 -8.41 5.52
N LYS A 231 -30.65 -9.63 5.65
CA LYS A 231 -30.68 -10.65 4.58
C LYS A 231 -31.90 -10.53 3.66
N ASP A 232 -32.88 -9.72 4.05
CA ASP A 232 -34.03 -9.37 3.21
C ASP A 232 -33.76 -8.03 2.53
N PRO A 233 -33.54 -7.98 1.20
CA PRO A 233 -33.27 -6.74 0.48
C PRO A 233 -34.48 -5.80 0.46
N HIS A 234 -35.72 -6.32 0.51
CA HIS A 234 -36.92 -5.47 0.56
C HIS A 234 -37.08 -4.70 1.87
N LYS A 235 -36.28 -5.03 2.90
CA LYS A 235 -36.16 -4.27 4.15
C LYS A 235 -34.98 -3.29 4.17
N ALA A 236 -34.14 -3.26 3.14
CA ALA A 236 -32.96 -2.41 3.10
C ALA A 236 -33.31 -0.98 2.64
N LEU A 237 -32.65 0.00 3.26
CA LEU A 237 -32.68 1.41 2.87
C LEU A 237 -31.50 1.77 1.97
N VAL A 238 -30.39 1.03 2.07
CA VAL A 238 -29.22 1.13 1.18
C VAL A 238 -28.58 -0.24 0.93
N TYR A 239 -27.81 -0.33 -0.16
CA TYR A 239 -27.18 -1.56 -0.65
C TYR A 239 -25.66 -1.39 -0.70
N PHE A 240 -24.92 -2.18 0.07
CA PHE A 240 -23.46 -2.14 0.12
C PHE A 240 -22.83 -2.97 -0.99
N LEU A 241 -21.85 -2.38 -1.68
CA LEU A 241 -20.98 -3.01 -2.66
C LEU A 241 -19.65 -3.38 -1.96
N PRO A 242 -19.42 -4.65 -1.56
CA PRO A 242 -18.36 -5.02 -0.61
C PRO A 242 -16.98 -5.20 -1.27
N PHE A 243 -16.62 -4.40 -2.26
CA PHE A 243 -15.31 -4.43 -2.90
C PHE A 243 -14.30 -3.52 -2.19
N SER A 244 -13.10 -4.03 -1.90
CA SER A 244 -12.00 -3.23 -1.35
C SER A 244 -11.18 -2.63 -2.49
N VAL A 245 -11.12 -1.30 -2.56
CA VAL A 245 -10.28 -0.61 -3.55
C VAL A 245 -8.79 -0.82 -3.24
N VAL A 246 -8.41 -0.98 -1.97
CA VAL A 246 -7.03 -1.36 -1.62
C VAL A 246 -6.69 -2.75 -2.16
N ASN A 247 -7.58 -3.73 -2.01
CA ASN A 247 -7.34 -5.06 -2.56
C ASN A 247 -7.40 -5.05 -4.10
N MET A 248 -8.22 -4.20 -4.73
CA MET A 248 -8.11 -3.95 -6.17
C MET A 248 -6.72 -3.39 -6.55
N VAL A 249 -6.14 -2.48 -5.77
CA VAL A 249 -4.78 -1.96 -6.00
C VAL A 249 -3.69 -2.99 -5.70
N GLN A 250 -3.91 -3.92 -4.77
CA GLN A 250 -2.95 -4.97 -4.40
C GLN A 250 -2.97 -6.19 -5.35
N TYR A 251 -4.13 -6.54 -5.92
CA TYR A 251 -4.34 -7.79 -6.66
C TYR A 251 -4.77 -7.61 -8.13
N ILE A 252 -5.20 -6.41 -8.58
CA ILE A 252 -5.70 -6.17 -9.94
C ILE A 252 -4.96 -5.03 -10.66
N TYR A 253 -4.61 -3.96 -9.95
CA TYR A 253 -3.74 -2.92 -10.48
C TYR A 253 -2.34 -3.48 -10.71
N MET A 254 -1.67 -2.99 -11.75
CA MET A 254 -0.28 -3.32 -12.03
C MET A 254 0.62 -2.17 -11.52
N PRO A 255 1.48 -2.38 -10.50
CA PRO A 255 2.43 -1.36 -10.10
C PRO A 255 3.29 -0.88 -11.27
N GLU A 256 3.67 0.41 -11.23
CA GLU A 256 4.40 1.13 -12.29
C GLU A 256 3.65 1.35 -13.61
N THR A 257 2.62 0.57 -13.96
CA THR A 257 2.01 0.72 -15.30
C THR A 257 1.15 1.98 -15.44
N PHE A 258 0.63 2.48 -14.32
CA PHE A 258 -0.51 3.41 -14.25
C PHE A 258 -1.80 2.92 -14.95
N ASP A 259 -1.79 1.74 -15.60
CA ASP A 259 -2.97 1.11 -16.19
C ASP A 259 -3.96 0.68 -15.10
N ARG A 260 -5.14 1.29 -15.11
CA ARG A 260 -6.26 0.93 -14.25
C ARG A 260 -7.32 0.11 -14.98
N SER A 261 -7.07 -0.35 -16.22
CA SER A 261 -8.03 -1.12 -17.03
C SER A 261 -8.36 -2.48 -16.41
N GLY A 262 -7.46 -3.06 -15.60
CA GLY A 262 -7.77 -4.19 -14.73
C GLY A 262 -8.90 -3.85 -13.73
N MET A 263 -8.71 -2.79 -12.94
CA MET A 263 -9.71 -2.31 -11.97
C MET A 263 -11.02 -1.88 -12.64
N LYS A 264 -10.93 -1.20 -13.79
CA LYS A 264 -12.09 -0.76 -14.59
C LYS A 264 -12.98 -1.93 -14.98
N ARG A 265 -12.40 -3.01 -15.52
CA ARG A 265 -13.14 -4.24 -15.83
C ARG A 265 -13.78 -4.82 -14.58
N ALA A 266 -12.98 -5.06 -13.52
CA ALA A 266 -13.50 -5.62 -12.26
C ALA A 266 -14.69 -4.85 -11.67
N VAL A 267 -14.71 -3.52 -11.73
CA VAL A 267 -15.86 -2.70 -11.28
C VAL A 267 -17.03 -2.76 -12.27
N VAL A 268 -16.79 -2.59 -13.57
CA VAL A 268 -17.83 -2.62 -14.61
C VAL A 268 -18.53 -3.98 -14.64
N ASP A 269 -17.76 -5.07 -14.66
CA ASP A 269 -18.25 -6.44 -14.72
C ASP A 269 -19.01 -6.81 -13.45
N TYR A 270 -18.57 -6.32 -12.28
CA TYR A 270 -19.29 -6.49 -11.02
C TYR A 270 -20.62 -5.73 -10.99
N ILE A 271 -20.65 -4.46 -11.40
CA ILE A 271 -21.90 -3.70 -11.48
C ILE A 271 -22.86 -4.33 -12.51
N ASN A 272 -22.34 -4.85 -13.62
CA ASN A 272 -23.13 -5.61 -14.60
C ASN A 272 -23.72 -6.90 -13.98
N LEU A 273 -22.93 -7.66 -13.22
CA LEU A 273 -23.42 -8.85 -12.51
C LEU A 273 -24.54 -8.49 -11.53
N ILE A 274 -24.36 -7.43 -10.73
CA ILE A 274 -25.37 -6.94 -9.80
C ILE A 274 -26.63 -6.45 -10.52
N SER A 275 -26.49 -5.70 -11.61
CA SER A 275 -27.63 -5.13 -12.35
C SER A 275 -28.46 -6.17 -13.11
N HIS A 276 -27.84 -7.27 -13.56
CA HIS A 276 -28.55 -8.38 -14.20
C HIS A 276 -29.19 -9.33 -13.18
N LYS A 277 -28.51 -9.59 -12.05
CA LYS A 277 -28.97 -10.56 -11.04
C LYS A 277 -30.01 -9.96 -10.07
N HIS A 278 -29.95 -8.66 -9.78
CA HIS A 278 -30.76 -8.01 -8.75
C HIS A 278 -31.51 -6.77 -9.29
N PRO A 279 -32.85 -6.69 -9.13
CA PRO A 279 -33.63 -5.56 -9.66
C PRO A 279 -33.34 -4.22 -8.94
N PHE A 280 -32.67 -4.29 -7.80
CA PHE A 280 -32.46 -3.17 -6.88
C PHE A 280 -31.54 -2.07 -7.43
N TRP A 281 -30.55 -2.43 -8.25
CA TRP A 281 -29.68 -1.46 -8.95
C TRP A 281 -30.45 -0.69 -10.03
N ASN A 282 -31.18 -1.41 -10.90
CA ASN A 282 -31.88 -0.80 -12.04
C ASN A 282 -33.03 0.11 -11.61
N ARG A 283 -33.65 -0.15 -10.45
CA ARG A 283 -34.68 0.72 -9.83
C ARG A 283 -34.20 2.15 -9.59
N SER A 284 -32.92 2.33 -9.25
CA SER A 284 -32.37 3.60 -8.75
C SER A 284 -31.18 4.12 -9.57
N LEU A 285 -30.74 3.37 -10.59
CA LEU A 285 -29.43 3.53 -11.24
C LEU A 285 -28.31 3.66 -10.20
N GLY A 286 -28.33 2.80 -9.18
CA GLY A 286 -27.36 2.80 -8.11
C GLY A 286 -27.51 3.91 -7.05
N ALA A 287 -28.54 4.76 -7.09
CA ALA A 287 -28.68 5.89 -6.15
C ALA A 287 -28.89 5.48 -4.68
N ASP A 288 -29.43 4.28 -4.40
CA ASP A 288 -29.50 3.70 -3.06
C ASP A 288 -28.35 2.72 -2.75
N HIS A 289 -27.29 2.73 -3.57
CA HIS A 289 -26.09 1.92 -3.39
C HIS A 289 -24.95 2.73 -2.81
N PHE A 290 -24.07 2.04 -2.08
CA PHE A 290 -22.84 2.65 -1.60
C PHE A 290 -21.63 1.72 -1.65
N MET A 291 -20.46 2.32 -1.79
CA MET A 291 -19.14 1.69 -1.70
C MET A 291 -18.27 2.44 -0.69
N LEU A 292 -17.21 1.80 -0.19
CA LEU A 292 -16.25 2.42 0.72
C LEU A 292 -14.82 2.28 0.18
N SER A 293 -14.03 3.35 0.24
CA SER A 293 -12.61 3.33 -0.13
C SER A 293 -11.79 4.30 0.72
N CYS A 294 -10.68 3.82 1.25
CA CYS A 294 -9.65 4.64 1.86
C CYS A 294 -8.35 4.71 1.06
N HIS A 295 -8.22 3.92 -0.01
CA HIS A 295 -7.24 4.25 -1.07
C HIS A 295 -7.62 5.58 -1.74
N ASP A 296 -6.60 6.36 -2.13
CA ASP A 296 -6.74 7.62 -2.87
C ASP A 296 -7.47 7.46 -4.21
N TRP A 297 -7.50 6.25 -4.77
CA TRP A 297 -8.13 5.94 -6.06
C TRP A 297 -9.62 5.63 -5.99
N GLY A 298 -10.26 5.74 -4.82
CA GLY A 298 -11.72 5.62 -4.67
C GLY A 298 -12.50 6.45 -5.69
N PRO A 299 -12.25 7.78 -5.83
CA PRO A 299 -12.87 8.62 -6.86
C PRO A 299 -12.74 8.04 -8.28
N THR A 300 -11.53 7.72 -8.75
CA THR A 300 -11.33 7.18 -10.10
C THR A 300 -11.95 5.80 -10.28
N THR A 301 -11.90 4.96 -9.25
CA THR A 301 -12.48 3.61 -9.27
C THR A 301 -13.99 3.67 -9.42
N THR A 302 -14.65 4.66 -8.81
CA THR A 302 -16.07 4.92 -9.06
C THR A 302 -16.34 5.53 -10.45
N SER A 303 -15.43 6.34 -11.02
CA SER A 303 -15.62 6.95 -12.35
C SER A 303 -15.62 5.96 -13.52
N PHE A 304 -15.28 4.70 -13.28
CA PHE A 304 -15.33 3.64 -14.28
C PHE A 304 -16.77 3.25 -14.67
N VAL A 305 -17.76 3.54 -13.81
CA VAL A 305 -19.19 3.38 -14.09
C VAL A 305 -19.87 4.73 -13.77
N PRO A 306 -20.44 5.45 -14.76
CA PRO A 306 -20.99 6.78 -14.54
C PRO A 306 -22.02 6.85 -13.39
N ASP A 307 -22.93 5.88 -13.32
CA ASP A 307 -23.94 5.80 -12.26
C ASP A 307 -23.34 5.61 -10.85
N LEU A 308 -22.25 4.84 -10.74
CA LEU A 308 -21.53 4.63 -9.48
C LEU A 308 -20.78 5.90 -9.01
N PHE A 309 -20.38 6.77 -9.94
CA PHE A 309 -19.76 8.06 -9.63
C PHE A 309 -20.80 9.14 -9.30
N HIS A 310 -21.83 9.26 -10.14
CA HIS A 310 -22.81 10.34 -10.07
C HIS A 310 -23.97 10.05 -9.12
N ASN A 311 -24.54 8.85 -9.12
CA ASN A 311 -25.77 8.52 -8.41
C ASN A 311 -25.49 7.87 -7.05
N SER A 312 -24.61 6.86 -6.98
CA SER A 312 -24.31 6.13 -5.74
C SER A 312 -23.62 6.97 -4.68
N ILE A 313 -23.85 6.63 -3.41
CA ILE A 313 -23.20 7.24 -2.25
C ILE A 313 -21.77 6.68 -2.14
N ARG A 314 -20.75 7.54 -2.12
CA ARG A 314 -19.35 7.08 -1.97
C ARG A 314 -18.84 7.44 -0.58
N VAL A 315 -18.38 6.44 0.15
CA VAL A 315 -17.82 6.61 1.50
C VAL A 315 -16.30 6.64 1.39
N LEU A 316 -15.69 7.82 1.42
CA LEU A 316 -14.29 8.01 1.02
C LEU A 316 -13.45 8.59 2.15
N CYS A 317 -12.26 8.01 2.41
CA CYS A 317 -11.24 8.73 3.18
C CYS A 317 -10.66 9.91 2.37
N ASN A 318 -10.45 9.72 1.06
CA ASN A 318 -9.96 10.74 0.13
C ASN A 318 -11.11 11.68 -0.33
N ALA A 319 -11.74 12.36 0.64
CA ALA A 319 -12.90 13.22 0.40
C ALA A 319 -12.49 14.63 -0.08
N ASN A 320 -12.17 14.75 -1.38
CA ASN A 320 -11.76 16.02 -2.00
C ASN A 320 -12.79 16.53 -3.02
N THR A 321 -13.29 17.76 -2.85
CA THR A 321 -14.24 18.36 -3.81
C THR A 321 -13.66 18.58 -5.20
N SER A 322 -12.34 18.78 -5.35
CA SER A 322 -11.72 18.90 -6.68
C SER A 322 -11.61 17.57 -7.44
N GLU A 323 -11.77 16.44 -6.74
CA GLU A 323 -11.84 15.09 -7.32
C GLU A 323 -13.30 14.62 -7.51
N GLY A 324 -14.26 15.55 -7.41
CA GLY A 324 -15.67 15.31 -7.62
C GLY A 324 -16.42 14.73 -6.42
N PHE A 325 -15.85 14.76 -5.20
CA PHE A 325 -16.60 14.46 -3.98
C PHE A 325 -17.73 15.49 -3.78
N ASN A 326 -18.96 15.02 -3.56
CA ASN A 326 -20.14 15.86 -3.36
C ASN A 326 -20.63 15.78 -1.90
N PRO A 327 -20.41 16.81 -1.06
CA PRO A 327 -20.82 16.81 0.36
C PRO A 327 -22.33 16.74 0.63
N LEU A 328 -23.18 16.78 -0.40
CA LEU A 328 -24.64 16.58 -0.29
C LEU A 328 -25.07 15.13 -0.55
N LYS A 329 -24.14 14.24 -0.92
CA LYS A 329 -24.40 12.85 -1.33
C LYS A 329 -23.37 11.86 -0.77
N ASP A 330 -22.09 12.18 -0.93
CA ASP A 330 -20.95 11.35 -0.51
C ASP A 330 -20.61 11.58 0.96
N ALA A 331 -20.03 10.58 1.62
CA ALA A 331 -19.66 10.64 3.04
C ALA A 331 -18.14 10.61 3.22
N SER A 332 -17.61 11.48 4.10
CA SER A 332 -16.18 11.53 4.43
C SER A 332 -15.88 10.62 5.64
N PHE A 333 -14.90 9.73 5.49
CA PHE A 333 -14.62 8.63 6.41
C PHE A 333 -13.21 8.73 7.02
N PRO A 334 -12.98 8.34 8.29
CA PRO A 334 -11.66 8.47 8.91
C PRO A 334 -10.68 7.38 8.46
N GLU A 335 -9.48 7.80 8.05
CA GLU A 335 -8.34 6.92 7.78
C GLU A 335 -7.66 6.55 9.10
N ILE A 336 -7.53 5.26 9.42
CA ILE A 336 -7.02 4.79 10.73
C ILE A 336 -5.91 3.75 10.56
N ASN A 337 -4.70 4.14 10.99
CA ASN A 337 -3.48 3.36 10.92
C ASN A 337 -3.34 2.38 12.10
N LEU A 338 -3.84 1.16 11.95
CA LEU A 338 -3.75 0.10 12.96
C LEU A 338 -2.56 -0.83 12.64
N LYS A 339 -1.47 -0.69 13.40
CA LYS A 339 -0.23 -1.46 13.21
C LYS A 339 -0.25 -2.81 13.93
N THR A 340 -0.92 -2.85 15.09
CA THR A 340 -1.40 -4.08 15.74
C THR A 340 -2.92 -4.16 15.53
N SER A 341 -3.55 -5.27 15.93
CA SER A 341 -5.02 -5.39 15.91
C SER A 341 -5.71 -4.59 17.04
N GLU A 342 -4.98 -3.71 17.73
CA GLU A 342 -5.38 -2.94 18.91
C GLU A 342 -5.35 -1.44 18.61
N MET A 343 -6.02 -0.64 19.44
CA MET A 343 -6.03 0.82 19.30
C MET A 343 -4.71 1.43 19.82
N PRO A 344 -4.16 2.46 19.14
CA PRO A 344 -3.03 3.22 19.68
C PRO A 344 -3.42 3.95 20.98
N GLY A 345 -2.45 4.17 21.87
CA GLY A 345 -2.70 4.75 23.19
C GLY A 345 -3.26 6.17 23.12
N ILE A 346 -4.55 6.33 23.44
CA ILE A 346 -5.26 7.61 23.49
C ILE A 346 -4.77 8.45 24.67
N GLY A 347 -4.73 9.77 24.50
CA GLY A 347 -4.44 10.75 25.55
C GLY A 347 -3.17 11.57 25.27
N GLY A 348 -3.26 12.87 25.49
CA GLY A 348 -2.18 13.83 25.26
C GLY A 348 -1.41 14.20 26.54
N ARG A 349 -0.43 15.10 26.41
CA ARG A 349 0.08 15.82 27.59
C ARG A 349 -0.88 16.99 27.91
N PRO A 350 -1.05 17.39 29.19
CA PRO A 350 -1.78 18.60 29.53
C PRO A 350 -1.25 19.83 28.76
N PRO A 351 -2.09 20.83 28.39
CA PRO A 351 -1.66 21.96 27.55
C PRO A 351 -0.43 22.74 28.05
N SER A 352 -0.21 22.78 29.38
CA SER A 352 0.95 23.40 30.02
C SER A 352 2.27 22.60 29.85
N LYS A 353 2.19 21.31 29.50
CA LYS A 353 3.33 20.40 29.27
C LYS A 353 3.64 20.18 27.78
N ARG A 354 3.13 21.06 26.91
CA ARG A 354 3.37 21.06 25.46
C ARG A 354 4.29 22.22 25.08
N SER A 355 5.56 21.90 24.87
CA SER A 355 6.60 22.87 24.51
C SER A 355 6.41 23.35 23.07
N THR A 356 6.40 22.41 22.12
CA THR A 356 6.38 22.67 20.67
C THR A 356 5.08 23.35 20.24
N LEU A 357 5.19 24.40 19.41
CA LEU A 357 4.02 25.08 18.85
C LEU A 357 3.34 24.19 17.81
N ALA A 358 4.08 23.81 16.77
CA ALA A 358 3.58 23.00 15.68
C ALA A 358 4.57 21.90 15.28
N PHE A 359 4.07 20.73 14.90
CA PHE A 359 4.90 19.59 14.52
C PHE A 359 4.44 18.92 13.23
N PHE A 360 5.42 18.50 12.42
CA PHE A 360 5.24 17.58 11.29
C PHE A 360 6.40 16.58 11.22
N ALA A 361 6.07 15.32 10.93
CA ALA A 361 7.03 14.36 10.39
C ALA A 361 6.39 13.54 9.26
N GLY A 362 7.03 13.47 8.11
CA GLY A 362 6.58 12.67 6.98
C GLY A 362 7.41 12.89 5.70
N ARG A 363 7.60 11.82 4.93
CA ARG A 363 8.35 11.87 3.66
C ARG A 363 7.69 12.81 2.64
N LEU A 364 8.50 13.29 1.70
CA LEU A 364 8.04 13.98 0.49
C LEU A 364 7.03 13.09 -0.25
N HIS A 365 5.82 13.61 -0.44
CA HIS A 365 4.68 12.87 -1.00
C HIS A 365 3.60 13.91 -1.33
N GLY A 366 3.35 14.17 -2.62
CA GLY A 366 2.51 15.28 -3.09
C GLY A 366 3.11 16.68 -2.94
N HIS A 367 2.53 17.64 -3.69
CA HIS A 367 3.05 19.01 -3.81
C HIS A 367 2.96 19.82 -2.50
N ILE A 368 1.93 19.61 -1.70
CA ILE A 368 1.70 20.39 -0.47
C ILE A 368 2.71 20.01 0.63
N ARG A 369 3.16 18.75 0.67
CA ARG A 369 4.30 18.34 1.51
C ARG A 369 5.63 18.86 0.97
N TYR A 370 5.81 18.99 -0.35
CA TYR A 370 6.98 19.67 -0.92
C TYR A 370 7.09 21.11 -0.41
N LEU A 371 6.01 21.89 -0.52
CA LEU A 371 5.96 23.27 -0.03
C LEU A 371 6.26 23.36 1.47
N LEU A 372 5.60 22.53 2.30
CA LEU A 372 5.82 22.54 3.75
C LEU A 372 7.26 22.17 4.13
N LEU A 373 7.84 21.15 3.50
CA LEU A 373 9.22 20.73 3.75
C LEU A 373 10.22 21.79 3.28
N ASN A 374 10.05 22.34 2.09
CA ASN A 374 10.92 23.40 1.57
C ASN A 374 10.85 24.66 2.44
N GLU A 375 9.68 24.98 3.00
CA GLU A 375 9.50 26.19 3.79
C GLU A 375 9.95 26.05 5.24
N TRP A 376 9.71 24.90 5.91
CA TRP A 376 9.94 24.79 7.36
C TRP A 376 10.98 23.77 7.81
N LYS A 377 11.43 22.84 6.96
CA LYS A 377 12.31 21.73 7.40
C LYS A 377 13.58 22.24 8.07
N GLY A 378 13.69 22.03 9.38
CA GLY A 378 14.84 22.44 10.19
C GLY A 378 15.07 23.95 10.34
N LYS A 379 14.14 24.81 9.91
CA LYS A 379 14.32 26.28 9.94
C LYS A 379 13.87 26.97 11.24
N ASP A 380 13.00 26.34 12.03
CA ASP A 380 12.38 26.94 13.21
C ASP A 380 12.31 25.97 14.40
N GLN A 381 12.42 26.49 15.63
CA GLN A 381 12.40 25.69 16.86
C GLN A 381 11.00 25.48 17.44
N ASP A 382 10.04 26.35 17.13
CA ASP A 382 8.63 26.24 17.54
C ASP A 382 7.81 25.41 16.55
N VAL A 383 8.10 25.59 15.24
CA VAL A 383 7.46 24.89 14.11
C VAL A 383 8.40 23.81 13.58
N GLN A 384 8.35 22.64 14.23
CA GLN A 384 9.30 21.56 14.02
C GLN A 384 8.85 20.61 12.89
N VAL A 385 9.47 20.75 11.73
CA VAL A 385 9.11 20.03 10.49
C VAL A 385 10.26 19.11 10.05
N TYR A 386 9.95 17.83 9.84
CA TYR A 386 10.90 16.79 9.45
C TYR A 386 10.39 15.95 8.27
N ASP A 387 11.28 15.56 7.37
CA ASP A 387 11.03 14.51 6.37
C ASP A 387 11.25 13.10 6.96
N GLN A 388 12.25 12.94 7.83
CA GLN A 388 12.43 11.78 8.69
C GLN A 388 12.86 12.24 10.10
N LEU A 389 12.34 11.58 11.14
CA LEU A 389 12.73 11.88 12.53
C LEU A 389 14.16 11.38 12.83
N PRO A 390 14.95 12.11 13.64
CA PRO A 390 16.25 11.64 14.10
C PRO A 390 16.17 10.31 14.87
N ARG A 391 17.20 9.45 14.75
CA ARG A 391 17.32 8.22 15.54
C ARG A 391 17.14 8.57 17.05
N ARG A 392 16.27 7.81 17.75
CA ARG A 392 15.81 8.00 19.16
C ARG A 392 14.67 9.02 19.39
N VAL A 393 14.18 9.78 18.41
CA VAL A 393 12.99 10.64 18.58
C VAL A 393 11.71 9.82 18.33
N SER A 394 10.80 9.77 19.30
CA SER A 394 9.51 9.07 19.17
C SER A 394 8.43 9.99 18.59
N TYR A 395 7.87 9.60 17.45
CA TYR A 395 6.78 10.30 16.75
C TYR A 395 5.56 10.54 17.65
N GLU A 396 5.14 9.53 18.43
CA GLU A 396 4.01 9.64 19.35
C GLU A 396 4.29 10.67 20.45
N ASN A 397 5.51 10.69 21.00
CA ASN A 397 5.91 11.70 21.98
C ASN A 397 5.89 13.11 21.39
N MET A 398 6.30 13.28 20.12
CA MET A 398 6.26 14.58 19.43
C MET A 398 4.83 15.07 19.20
N LEU A 399 3.90 14.19 18.78
CA LEU A 399 2.47 14.53 18.70
C LEU A 399 1.96 14.97 20.08
N LYS A 400 2.20 14.16 21.11
CA LYS A 400 1.69 14.39 22.49
C LYS A 400 2.37 15.59 23.19
N SER A 401 3.53 16.06 22.73
CA SER A 401 4.19 17.29 23.24
C SER A 401 3.89 18.56 22.43
N SER A 402 3.11 18.47 21.35
CA SER A 402 2.82 19.59 20.46
C SER A 402 1.43 20.18 20.70
N LYS A 403 1.29 21.50 20.54
CA LYS A 403 -0.01 22.18 20.61
C LYS A 403 -0.82 21.93 19.34
N PHE A 404 -0.15 22.07 18.19
CA PHE A 404 -0.70 21.88 16.86
C PHE A 404 0.05 20.79 16.10
N CYS A 405 -0.67 19.99 15.31
CA CYS A 405 -0.09 18.92 14.50
C CYS A 405 -0.46 19.14 13.04
N LEU A 406 0.55 19.42 12.21
CA LEU A 406 0.35 19.79 10.81
C LEU A 406 -0.05 18.56 10.00
N CYS A 407 -1.15 18.68 9.27
CA CYS A 407 -1.75 17.65 8.43
C CYS A 407 -1.79 18.12 6.97
N PRO A 408 -0.63 18.20 6.28
CA PRO A 408 -0.58 18.46 4.85
C PRO A 408 -1.04 17.25 4.04
N SER A 409 -1.94 17.50 3.09
CA SER A 409 -2.34 16.50 2.09
C SER A 409 -1.14 16.00 1.29
N GLY A 410 -1.22 14.75 0.88
CA GLY A 410 -0.25 14.06 0.04
C GLY A 410 -0.53 14.27 -1.45
N TYR A 411 -0.54 13.17 -2.21
CA TYR A 411 -1.30 13.13 -3.45
C TYR A 411 -2.80 13.04 -3.12
N GLU A 412 -3.12 12.32 -2.05
CA GLU A 412 -4.38 12.20 -1.35
C GLU A 412 -4.64 13.34 -0.35
N VAL A 413 -5.91 13.75 -0.14
CA VAL A 413 -6.26 14.68 0.94
C VAL A 413 -6.41 14.02 2.31
N ALA A 414 -6.54 12.69 2.33
CA ALA A 414 -6.55 11.88 3.54
C ALA A 414 -5.19 11.92 4.26
N SER A 415 -5.19 11.62 5.55
CA SER A 415 -3.98 11.17 6.25
C SER A 415 -4.36 10.56 7.60
N PRO A 416 -3.76 9.44 8.04
CA PRO A 416 -4.01 8.92 9.38
C PRO A 416 -3.60 9.92 10.46
N ARG A 417 -2.67 10.83 10.12
CA ARG A 417 -2.18 11.91 10.99
C ARG A 417 -3.30 12.80 11.54
N VAL A 418 -4.41 12.98 10.82
CA VAL A 418 -5.57 13.74 11.33
C VAL A 418 -6.17 13.04 12.55
N VAL A 419 -6.28 11.70 12.50
CA VAL A 419 -6.79 10.88 13.60
C VAL A 419 -5.73 10.66 14.69
N GLU A 420 -4.46 10.42 14.32
CA GLU A 420 -3.33 10.33 15.25
C GLU A 420 -3.17 11.62 16.08
N ALA A 421 -3.38 12.79 15.47
CA ALA A 421 -3.39 14.07 16.17
C ALA A 421 -4.53 14.14 17.20
N ILE A 422 -5.76 13.77 16.82
CA ILE A 422 -6.91 13.73 17.73
C ILE A 422 -6.67 12.75 18.90
N TYR A 423 -6.13 11.55 18.65
CA TYR A 423 -5.79 10.60 19.71
C TYR A 423 -4.67 11.09 20.65
N ALA A 424 -3.74 11.90 20.14
CA ALA A 424 -2.72 12.59 20.94
C ALA A 424 -3.23 13.91 21.58
N GLU A 425 -4.53 14.22 21.45
CA GLU A 425 -5.17 15.49 21.82
C GLU A 425 -4.47 16.72 21.20
N CYS A 426 -3.74 16.55 20.11
CA CYS A 426 -3.02 17.60 19.38
C CYS A 426 -3.99 18.24 18.38
N VAL A 427 -4.06 19.58 18.34
CA VAL A 427 -5.00 20.28 17.45
C VAL A 427 -4.59 20.03 16.00
N PRO A 428 -5.39 19.33 15.17
CA PRO A 428 -5.03 19.09 13.78
C PRO A 428 -5.08 20.40 12.99
N VAL A 429 -4.03 20.66 12.23
CA VAL A 429 -3.93 21.80 11.31
C VAL A 429 -3.98 21.26 9.89
N LEU A 430 -5.15 21.31 9.29
CA LEU A 430 -5.42 20.82 7.94
C LEU A 430 -4.82 21.80 6.92
N ILE A 431 -3.90 21.32 6.08
CA ILE A 431 -3.27 22.08 5.00
C ILE A 431 -3.62 21.37 3.70
N SER A 432 -4.78 21.72 3.14
CA SER A 432 -5.33 21.16 1.91
C SER A 432 -6.49 22.01 1.43
N ASP A 433 -6.48 22.40 0.16
CA ASP A 433 -7.57 23.17 -0.45
C ASP A 433 -8.54 22.17 -1.13
N GLY A 434 -9.78 22.06 -0.64
CA GLY A 434 -10.80 21.12 -1.16
C GLY A 434 -11.10 19.90 -0.26
N TYR A 435 -10.31 19.66 0.79
CA TYR A 435 -10.56 18.56 1.74
C TYR A 435 -11.85 18.76 2.56
N VAL A 436 -12.68 17.72 2.58
CA VAL A 436 -13.90 17.62 3.39
C VAL A 436 -13.63 16.65 4.55
N PRO A 437 -13.45 17.14 5.79
CA PRO A 437 -13.08 16.28 6.91
C PRO A 437 -14.16 15.26 7.30
N PRO A 438 -13.80 14.13 7.94
CA PRO A 438 -14.75 13.10 8.36
C PRO A 438 -15.86 13.63 9.27
N PHE A 439 -17.08 13.16 9.03
CA PHE A 439 -18.28 13.59 9.77
C PHE A 439 -18.51 15.12 9.78
N SER A 440 -18.01 15.86 8.79
CA SER A 440 -18.09 17.34 8.78
C SER A 440 -19.50 17.89 8.51
N ASP A 441 -20.44 17.04 8.13
CA ASP A 441 -21.89 17.25 8.15
C ASP A 441 -22.45 17.41 9.58
N VAL A 442 -21.94 16.61 10.53
CA VAL A 442 -22.33 16.63 11.95
C VAL A 442 -21.42 17.54 12.79
N LEU A 443 -20.10 17.42 12.59
CA LEU A 443 -19.06 18.04 13.40
C LEU A 443 -18.68 19.43 12.91
N ASN A 444 -18.60 20.37 13.85
CA ASN A 444 -18.07 21.69 13.66
C ASN A 444 -16.54 21.67 13.79
N TRP A 445 -15.84 21.22 12.74
CA TRP A 445 -14.38 21.11 12.71
C TRP A 445 -13.65 22.42 13.07
N LYS A 446 -14.24 23.59 12.79
CA LYS A 446 -13.69 24.91 13.17
C LYS A 446 -13.63 25.16 14.69
N SER A 447 -14.19 24.28 15.52
CA SER A 447 -14.11 24.36 16.99
C SER A 447 -12.94 23.60 17.61
N PHE A 448 -12.32 22.66 16.88
CA PHE A 448 -11.24 21.80 17.39
C PHE A 448 -10.07 21.58 16.42
N SER A 449 -10.11 22.18 15.22
CA SER A 449 -9.05 22.13 14.21
C SER A 449 -8.76 23.51 13.64
N VAL A 450 -7.62 23.66 12.96
CA VAL A 450 -7.29 24.84 12.16
C VAL A 450 -7.25 24.43 10.69
N GLN A 451 -7.82 25.23 9.79
CA GLN A 451 -7.63 25.10 8.35
C GLN A 451 -6.71 26.23 7.88
N ILE A 452 -5.62 25.89 7.19
CA ILE A 452 -4.68 26.85 6.60
C ILE A 452 -4.65 26.59 5.08
N PRO A 453 -5.07 27.55 4.24
CA PRO A 453 -4.99 27.42 2.79
C PRO A 453 -3.54 27.21 2.32
N VAL A 454 -3.34 26.48 1.23
CA VAL A 454 -1.98 26.10 0.77
C VAL A 454 -1.08 27.31 0.52
N LYS A 455 -1.65 28.41 0.00
CA LYS A 455 -0.95 29.69 -0.22
C LYS A 455 -0.44 30.38 1.05
N ASN A 456 -0.86 29.96 2.25
CA ASN A 456 -0.49 30.53 3.54
C ASN A 456 0.48 29.64 4.34
N ILE A 457 1.18 28.70 3.68
CA ILE A 457 2.18 27.83 4.33
C ILE A 457 3.34 28.63 4.97
N SER A 458 3.76 29.76 4.39
CA SER A 458 4.73 30.70 5.00
C SER A 458 4.25 31.29 6.32
N ASP A 459 2.94 31.37 6.53
CA ASP A 459 2.33 32.14 7.62
C ASP A 459 2.00 31.25 8.83
N ILE A 460 2.30 29.94 8.77
CA ILE A 460 1.93 28.93 9.77
C ILE A 460 2.32 29.37 11.19
N LYS A 461 3.55 29.85 11.41
CA LYS A 461 3.98 30.32 12.73
C LYS A 461 3.14 31.51 13.21
N THR A 462 2.87 32.48 12.35
CA THR A 462 2.06 33.68 12.66
C THR A 462 0.62 33.31 13.00
N ILE A 463 -0.02 32.49 12.16
CA ILE A 463 -1.41 32.03 12.34
C ILE A 463 -1.56 31.25 13.64
N LEU A 464 -0.71 30.24 13.87
CA LEU A 464 -0.80 29.37 15.04
C LEU A 464 -0.40 30.09 16.33
N THR A 465 0.54 31.03 16.27
CA THR A 465 0.87 31.90 17.42
C THR A 465 -0.30 32.81 17.78
N ALA A 466 -0.98 33.41 16.79
CA ALA A 466 -2.15 34.25 17.04
C ALA A 466 -3.33 33.48 17.65
N ILE A 467 -3.53 32.21 17.27
CA ILE A 467 -4.53 31.33 17.90
C ILE A 467 -4.11 30.97 19.34
N SER A 468 -2.82 30.65 19.54
CA SER A 468 -2.24 30.30 20.86
C SER A 468 -2.20 31.48 21.85
N SER A 469 -2.12 32.72 21.36
CA SER A 469 -2.18 33.93 22.19
C SER A 469 -3.61 34.39 22.46
N ARG A 470 -4.53 34.29 21.49
CA ARG A 470 -5.97 34.57 21.70
C ARG A 470 -6.59 33.74 22.82
N HIS A 471 -6.12 32.52 23.05
CA HIS A 471 -6.57 31.69 24.18
C HIS A 471 -5.91 32.02 25.53
N ARG A 472 -4.82 32.79 25.56
CA ARG A 472 -4.28 33.41 26.80
C ARG A 472 -4.92 34.77 27.10
N ASN A 473 -5.34 35.50 26.06
CA ASN A 473 -5.88 36.86 26.18
C ASN A 473 -7.42 36.93 26.12
N LYS A 474 -8.14 35.80 26.19
CA LYS A 474 -9.54 35.82 26.64
C LYS A 474 -9.55 36.08 28.16
N PRO A 475 -10.09 37.21 28.66
CA PRO A 475 -10.31 37.36 30.09
C PRO A 475 -11.28 36.27 30.57
N VAL A 476 -11.09 35.78 31.78
CA VAL A 476 -12.01 34.82 32.42
C VAL A 476 -13.29 35.54 32.82
N SER A 477 -14.20 35.66 31.86
CA SER A 477 -15.51 36.31 32.04
C SER A 477 -16.39 35.49 32.97
N SER A 478 -16.41 35.89 34.26
CA SER A 478 -16.87 35.11 35.42
C SER A 478 -16.03 33.84 35.66
N LEU A 479 -15.65 33.49 36.90
CA LEU A 479 -16.14 33.99 38.19
C LEU A 479 -15.15 34.90 38.93
N SER A 480 -13.88 34.99 38.52
CA SER A 480 -12.86 35.74 39.27
C SER A 480 -13.16 37.24 39.41
N SER A 481 -13.64 37.91 38.35
CA SER A 481 -14.08 39.31 38.44
C SER A 481 -15.36 39.50 39.27
N ILE A 482 -16.19 38.46 39.44
CA ILE A 482 -17.36 38.49 40.31
C ILE A 482 -16.97 38.19 41.76
N LEU A 483 -15.96 37.34 41.99
CA LEU A 483 -15.47 37.05 43.34
C LEU A 483 -14.59 38.18 43.87
N VAL A 484 -13.67 38.72 43.06
CA VAL A 484 -12.96 39.97 43.37
C VAL A 484 -13.96 41.13 43.42
N GLY A 485 -14.98 41.15 42.57
CA GLY A 485 -16.07 42.12 42.63
C GLY A 485 -16.85 42.05 43.95
N LEU A 486 -17.25 40.86 44.40
CA LEU A 486 -17.93 40.68 45.69
C LEU A 486 -16.99 40.94 46.87
N ILE A 487 -15.71 40.54 46.81
CA ILE A 487 -14.75 40.82 47.87
C ILE A 487 -14.49 42.32 47.95
N LEU A 488 -14.34 43.03 46.82
CA LEU A 488 -14.17 44.48 46.79
C LEU A 488 -15.47 45.20 47.20
N VAL A 489 -16.65 44.70 46.82
CA VAL A 489 -17.94 45.25 47.26
C VAL A 489 -18.23 44.93 48.73
N LEU A 490 -17.75 43.82 49.27
CA LEU A 490 -17.85 43.50 50.71
C LEU A 490 -16.84 44.30 51.53
N THR A 491 -15.59 44.45 51.09
CA THR A 491 -14.62 45.32 51.77
C THR A 491 -14.99 46.78 51.62
N LEU A 492 -15.49 47.24 50.47
CA LEU A 492 -16.05 48.58 50.30
C LEU A 492 -17.36 48.76 51.07
N ALA A 493 -18.26 47.78 51.15
CA ALA A 493 -19.47 47.91 51.97
C ALA A 493 -19.14 47.94 53.47
N VAL A 494 -18.18 47.14 53.94
CA VAL A 494 -17.66 47.23 55.31
C VAL A 494 -16.95 48.58 55.53
N SER A 495 -16.19 49.07 54.54
CA SER A 495 -15.52 50.38 54.63
C SER A 495 -16.49 51.56 54.54
N LEU A 496 -17.60 51.44 53.80
CA LEU A 496 -18.64 52.47 53.65
C LEU A 496 -19.68 52.38 54.77
N LEU A 497 -19.82 51.26 55.47
CA LEU A 497 -20.47 51.21 56.78
C LEU A 497 -19.63 51.94 57.84
N VAL A 498 -18.29 51.95 57.71
CA VAL A 498 -17.38 52.73 58.56
C VAL A 498 -17.26 54.19 58.11
N ILE A 499 -17.37 54.48 56.81
CA ILE A 499 -17.26 55.82 56.19
C ILE A 499 -18.63 56.25 55.61
N SER A 500 -19.71 55.96 56.35
CA SER A 500 -21.04 56.58 56.15
C SER A 500 -21.22 57.85 56.99
N ARG A 501 -20.18 58.25 57.74
CA ARG A 501 -20.00 59.60 58.27
C ARG A 501 -19.12 60.41 57.31
N ALA A 502 -19.60 61.60 56.93
CA ALA A 502 -19.03 62.57 55.99
C ALA A 502 -19.19 62.28 54.48
N SER A 503 -20.31 62.78 53.92
CA SER A 503 -20.42 63.82 52.87
C SER A 503 -19.19 64.16 51.99
N SER A 504 -19.28 64.56 50.70
CA SER A 504 -20.39 64.61 49.70
C SER A 504 -19.88 65.11 48.32
N SER A 505 -20.76 65.19 47.30
CA SER A 505 -20.76 66.13 46.14
C SER A 505 -19.70 66.08 44.99
N SER A 506 -20.10 65.48 43.85
CA SER A 506 -20.22 66.03 42.46
C SER A 506 -19.03 66.42 41.51
N SER A 507 -19.13 65.87 40.28
CA SER A 507 -19.07 66.50 38.90
C SER A 507 -17.79 66.76 38.04
N SER A 508 -17.79 66.11 36.84
CA SER A 508 -17.58 66.62 35.44
C SER A 508 -16.20 66.88 34.73
N SER A 509 -15.91 66.04 33.70
CA SER A 509 -15.60 66.31 32.25
C SER A 509 -14.27 66.86 31.64
N SER A 510 -13.80 66.19 30.55
CA SER A 510 -13.11 66.68 29.30
C SER A 510 -11.69 67.34 29.32
N SER A 511 -10.86 67.47 28.25
CA SER A 511 -10.58 66.76 26.94
C SER A 511 -9.49 67.47 26.06
N SER A 512 -8.61 66.79 25.27
CA SER A 512 -7.74 67.37 24.15
C SER A 512 -6.75 66.35 23.51
N SER A 513 -5.92 66.63 22.45
CA SER A 513 -6.23 66.83 20.99
C SER A 513 -5.00 67.01 20.02
N GLU A 514 -5.04 66.43 18.79
CA GLU A 514 -4.33 66.79 17.49
C GLU A 514 -2.75 66.67 17.33
N THR A 515 -2.02 66.87 16.18
CA THR A 515 -2.32 67.40 14.79
C THR A 515 -1.60 66.71 13.55
N THR A 516 -0.65 67.35 12.78
CA THR A 516 -0.21 67.04 11.35
C THR A 516 1.30 67.37 11.06
N TRP A 517 2.02 67.36 9.89
CA TRP A 517 1.91 67.41 8.37
C TRP A 517 3.26 66.85 7.71
N LYS A 518 3.72 66.84 6.40
CA LYS A 518 3.28 67.22 4.99
C LYS A 518 3.97 66.36 3.84
N VAL A 519 4.33 66.90 2.63
CA VAL A 519 4.37 66.21 1.28
C VAL A 519 5.39 66.76 0.20
N ALA A 520 5.81 65.92 -0.80
CA ALA A 520 6.41 66.19 -2.18
C ALA A 520 7.93 66.59 -2.38
N ALA A 521 8.61 66.57 -3.56
CA ALA A 521 8.65 65.71 -4.81
C ALA A 521 9.78 66.13 -5.84
N ALA A 522 10.07 65.31 -6.89
CA ALA A 522 10.64 65.62 -8.26
C ALA A 522 12.17 65.53 -8.69
N SER A 523 12.47 64.54 -9.57
CA SER A 523 13.19 64.52 -10.91
C SER A 523 14.60 65.09 -11.29
N ALA A 524 15.39 64.23 -12.02
CA ALA A 524 16.09 64.42 -13.35
C ALA A 524 17.65 64.59 -13.54
N GLY A 525 18.21 63.90 -14.57
CA GLY A 525 19.47 64.16 -15.32
C GLY A 525 20.78 63.43 -14.90
N GLY A 526 21.73 63.00 -15.76
CA GLY A 526 21.77 62.80 -17.25
C GLY A 526 23.19 62.63 -17.89
N SER A 527 23.35 61.75 -18.91
CA SER A 527 24.53 61.52 -19.83
C SER A 527 25.87 61.01 -19.25
N SER A 528 26.82 60.38 -19.97
CA SER A 528 27.02 59.96 -21.40
C SER A 528 27.94 58.67 -21.46
N ASP A 529 28.71 58.18 -22.47
CA ASP A 529 29.15 58.43 -23.88
C ASP A 529 29.66 57.07 -24.49
N ILE A 530 29.35 56.62 -25.74
CA ILE A 530 29.93 56.82 -27.11
C ILE A 530 30.99 55.80 -27.65
N ASN A 531 30.67 55.23 -28.83
CA ASN A 531 31.47 54.62 -29.95
C ASN A 531 32.04 53.17 -30.01
N THR A 532 31.36 52.30 -30.78
CA THR A 532 31.64 51.79 -32.18
C THR A 532 33.09 51.88 -32.78
N THR A 533 33.63 51.01 -33.70
CA THR A 533 33.11 49.89 -34.57
C THR A 533 34.24 49.00 -35.21
N THR A 534 33.96 47.71 -35.53
CA THR A 534 34.54 46.84 -36.62
C THR A 534 36.07 46.54 -36.68
N THR A 535 36.62 45.59 -37.49
CA THR A 535 36.14 44.89 -38.73
C THR A 535 36.74 43.46 -38.93
N THR A 536 35.95 42.55 -39.56
CA THR A 536 36.25 41.40 -40.47
C THR A 536 37.70 40.85 -40.65
N TYR A 537 37.93 39.53 -40.83
CA TYR A 537 37.59 38.77 -42.06
C TYR A 537 37.52 37.22 -41.89
N SER A 538 37.25 36.49 -43.00
CA SER A 538 36.79 35.09 -43.09
C SER A 538 37.69 34.15 -43.92
N HIS A 539 37.57 32.81 -43.76
CA HIS A 539 37.24 31.82 -44.82
C HIS A 539 37.20 30.36 -44.27
N ALA A 540 36.98 29.36 -45.13
CA ALA A 540 36.57 27.97 -44.79
C ALA A 540 37.34 26.90 -45.58
N ALA A 541 37.21 25.59 -45.24
CA ALA A 541 37.21 24.46 -46.21
C ALA A 541 37.09 23.02 -45.61
N LEU A 542 36.32 22.17 -46.30
CA LEU A 542 36.56 20.73 -46.66
C LEU A 542 36.65 19.57 -45.61
N THR A 543 35.59 18.72 -45.64
CA THR A 543 35.53 17.23 -45.87
C THR A 543 36.33 16.24 -44.99
N SER A 544 35.89 14.99 -44.65
CA SER A 544 35.06 13.93 -45.32
C SER A 544 34.76 12.78 -44.28
N THR A 545 34.13 11.59 -44.43
CA THR A 545 33.08 10.84 -45.20
C THR A 545 33.11 9.35 -44.67
N GLN A 546 32.17 8.39 -44.74
CA GLN A 546 30.76 8.14 -45.17
C GLN A 546 30.25 6.81 -44.48
N PRO A 547 28.93 6.50 -44.38
CA PRO A 547 28.37 5.34 -43.64
C PRO A 547 27.53 4.32 -44.46
N PRO A 548 27.10 3.19 -43.86
CA PRO A 548 25.92 2.41 -44.32
C PRO A 548 25.01 1.88 -43.17
N PRO A 549 23.84 1.24 -43.42
CA PRO A 549 22.70 1.68 -44.25
C PRO A 549 21.35 1.62 -43.46
N GLN A 550 20.23 2.02 -44.09
CA GLN A 550 18.86 2.05 -43.51
C GLN A 550 18.02 0.79 -43.88
N PRO A 551 17.00 0.40 -43.07
CA PRO A 551 16.04 -0.66 -43.39
C PRO A 551 14.87 -0.17 -44.30
N LEU A 552 14.11 -1.11 -44.85
CA LEU A 552 13.00 -0.86 -45.79
C LEU A 552 11.63 -0.77 -45.10
N LEU A 553 10.76 0.08 -45.64
CA LEU A 553 9.33 0.14 -45.35
C LEU A 553 8.55 -0.69 -46.37
N PHE A 554 7.47 -1.35 -45.91
CA PHE A 554 6.38 -1.81 -46.77
C PHE A 554 5.05 -1.26 -46.26
N SER A 555 4.16 -0.95 -47.21
CA SER A 555 2.84 -0.38 -46.98
C SER A 555 1.77 -1.28 -47.60
N PHE A 556 0.59 -1.33 -46.99
CA PHE A 556 -0.61 -1.88 -47.60
C PHE A 556 -1.74 -0.86 -47.50
N SER A 557 -2.37 -0.57 -48.64
CA SER A 557 -3.45 0.40 -48.77
C SER A 557 -4.63 -0.19 -49.52
N SER A 558 -5.78 -0.23 -48.85
CA SER A 558 -7.16 -0.12 -49.36
C SER A 558 -7.56 -0.79 -50.68
N LEU A 559 -8.60 -1.63 -50.58
CA LEU A 559 -9.72 -1.56 -51.53
C LEU A 559 -11.02 -1.39 -50.73
N ASN A 560 -11.97 -0.62 -51.27
CA ASN A 560 -13.18 -0.21 -50.55
C ASN A 560 -14.34 0.10 -51.54
N ASN A 561 -15.56 0.17 -51.02
CA ASN A 561 -16.84 0.53 -51.67
C ASN A 561 -17.49 -0.49 -52.64
N LEU A 562 -18.74 -0.86 -52.34
CA LEU A 562 -19.89 -0.45 -53.19
C LEU A 562 -21.25 -0.56 -52.45
N ASN A 563 -21.73 0.60 -51.97
CA ASN A 563 -23.11 1.12 -51.88
C ASN A 563 -24.36 0.24 -51.55
N THR A 564 -25.09 0.71 -50.52
CA THR A 564 -26.56 0.90 -50.42
C THR A 564 -27.55 -0.28 -50.53
N ALA A 565 -28.37 -0.48 -49.47
CA ALA A 565 -29.82 -0.20 -49.47
C ALA A 565 -30.48 -0.45 -48.09
N ASN A 566 -31.64 0.17 -47.81
CA ASN A 566 -32.47 -0.13 -46.64
C ASN A 566 -33.40 -1.32 -46.89
N SER A 567 -33.45 -2.29 -45.96
CA SER A 567 -34.68 -3.01 -45.56
C SER A 567 -34.40 -3.99 -44.41
N SER A 568 -35.41 -4.25 -43.56
CA SER A 568 -35.34 -5.21 -42.45
C SER A 568 -36.01 -6.53 -42.82
N PRO A 569 -35.40 -7.68 -42.50
CA PRO A 569 -36.09 -8.96 -42.33
C PRO A 569 -36.19 -9.38 -40.85
N ALA A 570 -37.15 -10.25 -40.54
CA ALA A 570 -37.38 -10.82 -39.21
C ALA A 570 -36.41 -11.98 -38.89
N PRO A 571 -36.21 -12.34 -37.60
CA PRO A 571 -35.35 -13.47 -37.22
C PRO A 571 -35.92 -14.83 -37.64
N ALA A 572 -35.06 -15.69 -38.19
CA ALA A 572 -35.36 -17.10 -38.50
C ALA A 572 -35.06 -18.02 -37.29
N PRO A 573 -35.68 -19.21 -37.21
CA PRO A 573 -35.83 -19.94 -35.94
C PRO A 573 -34.66 -20.85 -35.56
N ALA A 574 -34.64 -21.25 -34.28
CA ALA A 574 -33.74 -22.26 -33.74
C ALA A 574 -34.03 -23.67 -34.30
N PRO A 575 -33.01 -24.55 -34.43
CA PRO A 575 -33.21 -25.94 -34.85
C PRO A 575 -33.96 -26.74 -33.79
N GLN A 576 -34.93 -27.56 -34.23
CA GLN A 576 -35.71 -28.42 -33.35
C GLN A 576 -34.98 -29.74 -33.04
N ILE A 577 -35.14 -30.22 -31.80
CA ILE A 577 -34.83 -31.60 -31.41
C ILE A 577 -36.17 -32.31 -31.18
N SER A 578 -36.46 -33.33 -31.98
CA SER A 578 -37.68 -34.15 -31.85
C SER A 578 -37.36 -35.55 -31.34
N ALA A 579 -37.80 -35.82 -30.12
CA ALA A 579 -38.40 -37.08 -29.66
C ALA A 579 -37.79 -38.41 -30.15
N ALA A 580 -36.93 -38.99 -29.30
CA ALA A 580 -36.81 -40.43 -29.11
C ALA A 580 -36.63 -40.72 -27.61
N ASP A 581 -37.75 -41.10 -26.99
CA ASP A 581 -38.04 -41.69 -25.67
C ASP A 581 -36.96 -41.71 -24.54
N VAL A 582 -37.17 -41.29 -23.28
CA VAL A 582 -38.32 -41.23 -22.32
C VAL A 582 -38.22 -42.31 -21.22
N LEU A 583 -38.24 -41.85 -19.94
CA LEU A 583 -38.30 -42.60 -18.66
C LEU A 583 -37.05 -43.42 -18.27
N GLN A 584 -36.77 -43.73 -16.99
CA GLN A 584 -37.53 -43.47 -15.74
C GLN A 584 -36.58 -43.08 -14.58
N GLU A 585 -37.07 -42.30 -13.61
CA GLU A 585 -36.46 -42.14 -12.28
C GLU A 585 -36.87 -43.27 -11.30
N THR A 586 -36.27 -43.19 -10.10
CA THR A 586 -36.73 -43.63 -8.76
C THR A 586 -36.57 -45.08 -8.24
N ILE A 587 -36.13 -45.11 -6.96
CA ILE A 587 -36.67 -45.87 -5.80
C ILE A 587 -35.90 -47.09 -5.21
N ILE A 588 -35.56 -46.93 -3.91
CA ILE A 588 -35.34 -47.93 -2.80
C ILE A 588 -34.19 -48.96 -3.00
N GLN A 589 -33.24 -49.24 -2.07
CA GLN A 589 -33.01 -49.09 -0.60
C GLN A 589 -33.28 -50.37 0.27
N LYS A 590 -32.17 -50.99 0.72
CA LYS A 590 -32.00 -51.86 1.92
C LYS A 590 -32.39 -53.36 1.86
N VAL A 591 -31.91 -54.06 2.90
CA VAL A 591 -32.07 -55.48 3.32
C VAL A 591 -31.17 -56.46 2.53
N GLU A 592 -30.15 -57.18 3.07
CA GLU A 592 -29.68 -57.57 4.42
C GLU A 592 -30.14 -58.96 4.91
N GLY A 593 -29.22 -59.95 4.90
CA GLY A 593 -29.28 -61.17 5.73
C GLY A 593 -29.59 -62.51 5.04
N ASP A 594 -28.61 -63.43 5.05
CA ASP A 594 -28.74 -64.87 5.41
C ASP A 594 -27.35 -65.55 5.34
N VAL A 595 -26.77 -66.11 6.43
CA VAL A 595 -26.87 -67.51 6.95
C VAL A 595 -25.91 -68.51 6.24
N ILE A 596 -25.10 -69.37 6.89
CA ILE A 596 -24.40 -69.36 8.21
C ILE A 596 -23.33 -70.51 8.27
N ASN A 597 -22.31 -70.41 9.14
CA ASN A 597 -21.40 -71.46 9.66
C ASN A 597 -20.43 -72.33 8.78
N THR A 598 -19.14 -71.98 8.89
CA THR A 598 -17.98 -72.84 9.31
C THR A 598 -17.79 -74.30 8.83
N VAL A 599 -16.66 -74.55 8.14
CA VAL A 599 -15.65 -75.58 8.51
C VAL A 599 -14.25 -75.05 8.12
N ASP A 600 -13.23 -75.20 8.98
CA ASP A 600 -11.83 -74.93 8.61
C ASP A 600 -11.19 -76.14 7.91
N ASN A 601 -10.51 -75.92 6.77
CA ASN A 601 -9.12 -76.36 6.57
C ASN A 601 -8.54 -75.98 5.19
N ASP A 602 -7.33 -75.41 5.25
CA ASP A 602 -6.22 -75.46 4.28
C ASP A 602 -6.27 -74.84 2.86
N VAL A 603 -5.17 -74.12 2.57
CA VAL A 603 -4.56 -73.78 1.27
C VAL A 603 -5.45 -73.09 0.22
N VAL A 604 -5.57 -71.75 0.32
CA VAL A 604 -5.99 -70.89 -0.81
C VAL A 604 -4.79 -70.15 -1.41
N ALA A 605 -4.27 -70.66 -2.52
CA ALA A 605 -3.31 -69.95 -3.37
C ALA A 605 -4.03 -68.85 -4.18
N ASN A 606 -4.07 -67.63 -3.62
CA ASN A 606 -4.99 -66.60 -4.09
C ASN A 606 -4.54 -65.96 -5.42
N ARG A 607 -5.25 -66.27 -6.53
CA ARG A 607 -5.09 -65.60 -7.83
C ARG A 607 -5.69 -64.20 -7.77
N THR A 608 -4.86 -63.17 -7.56
CA THR A 608 -5.30 -61.78 -7.65
C THR A 608 -5.63 -61.38 -9.10
N VAL A 609 -6.89 -61.00 -9.33
CA VAL A 609 -7.34 -60.41 -10.60
C VAL A 609 -6.81 -58.97 -10.70
N PHE A 610 -6.06 -58.66 -11.75
CA PHE A 610 -5.59 -57.30 -12.02
C PHE A 610 -6.67 -56.47 -12.73
N ILE A 611 -7.28 -55.53 -12.01
CA ILE A 611 -8.04 -54.44 -12.62
C ILE A 611 -7.04 -53.47 -13.26
N SER A 612 -7.20 -53.19 -14.57
CA SER A 612 -6.30 -52.27 -15.29
C SER A 612 -6.65 -50.80 -14.97
N GLY A 613 -6.00 -50.23 -13.96
CA GLY A 613 -6.08 -48.79 -13.65
C GLY A 613 -5.68 -47.87 -14.80
N SER A 614 -6.07 -46.59 -14.68
CA SER A 614 -5.88 -45.55 -15.69
C SER A 614 -4.39 -45.27 -15.96
N GLN A 615 -4.08 -44.52 -17.03
CA GLN A 615 -2.69 -44.08 -17.24
C GLN A 615 -2.23 -43.11 -16.12
N LEU A 616 -3.16 -42.33 -15.54
CA LEU A 616 -2.86 -41.49 -14.38
C LEU A 616 -2.57 -42.33 -13.13
N ASP A 617 -3.33 -43.42 -12.89
CA ASP A 617 -3.04 -44.36 -11.79
C ASP A 617 -1.62 -44.93 -11.89
N LYS A 618 -1.20 -45.30 -13.11
CA LYS A 618 0.15 -45.83 -13.37
C LYS A 618 1.23 -44.80 -13.09
N VAL A 619 1.00 -43.53 -13.43
CA VAL A 619 1.89 -42.40 -13.10
C VAL A 619 1.95 -42.13 -11.59
N GLU A 620 0.80 -42.00 -10.91
CA GLU A 620 0.76 -41.74 -9.46
C GLU A 620 1.25 -42.92 -8.62
N ALA A 621 1.07 -44.17 -9.06
CA ALA A 621 1.70 -45.34 -8.45
C ALA A 621 3.23 -45.30 -8.61
N SER A 622 3.75 -44.80 -9.74
CA SER A 622 5.19 -44.59 -9.94
C SER A 622 5.75 -43.50 -9.03
N LEU A 623 5.07 -42.35 -8.96
CA LEU A 623 5.39 -41.29 -8.01
C LEU A 623 5.28 -41.79 -6.56
N GLY A 624 4.30 -42.64 -6.23
CA GLY A 624 4.16 -43.29 -4.93
C GLY A 624 5.39 -44.13 -4.53
N ARG A 625 5.92 -44.93 -5.46
CA ARG A 625 7.18 -45.68 -5.26
C ARG A 625 8.37 -44.74 -5.03
N ALA A 626 8.49 -43.67 -5.82
CA ALA A 626 9.56 -42.67 -5.67
C ALA A 626 9.47 -41.94 -4.31
N ARG A 627 8.29 -41.42 -3.94
CA ARG A 627 8.00 -40.81 -2.62
C ARG A 627 8.42 -41.73 -1.47
N SER A 628 8.11 -43.03 -1.58
CA SER A 628 8.49 -44.06 -0.60
C SER A 628 10.01 -44.25 -0.52
N ALA A 629 10.68 -44.47 -1.66
CA ALA A 629 12.12 -44.68 -1.70
C ALA A 629 12.93 -43.48 -1.17
N ILE A 630 12.49 -42.25 -1.45
CA ILE A 630 13.07 -41.01 -0.92
C ILE A 630 12.88 -40.93 0.60
N ARG A 631 11.68 -41.30 1.11
CA ARG A 631 11.37 -41.33 2.54
C ARG A 631 12.26 -42.34 3.30
N GLU A 632 12.47 -43.54 2.76
CA GLU A 632 13.35 -44.52 3.40
C GLU A 632 14.82 -44.07 3.37
N ALA A 633 15.29 -43.50 2.25
CA ALA A 633 16.62 -42.88 2.19
C ALA A 633 16.79 -41.75 3.21
N ALA A 634 15.74 -40.98 3.50
CA ALA A 634 15.75 -39.90 4.47
C ALA A 634 15.88 -40.39 5.93
N LYS A 635 15.38 -41.58 6.27
CA LYS A 635 15.47 -42.18 7.62
C LYS A 635 16.88 -42.63 8.02
N VAL A 636 17.80 -42.80 7.06
CA VAL A 636 19.15 -43.34 7.32
C VAL A 636 19.93 -42.40 8.24
N ARG A 637 20.20 -42.83 9.49
CA ARG A 637 20.73 -41.99 10.59
C ARG A 637 22.01 -41.21 10.26
N ASN A 638 22.93 -41.80 9.48
CA ASN A 638 24.18 -41.15 9.08
C ASN A 638 24.07 -40.29 7.80
N LYS A 639 22.86 -40.20 7.20
CA LYS A 639 22.55 -39.50 5.94
C LYS A 639 23.50 -39.80 4.76
N THR A 640 24.21 -40.92 4.82
CA THR A 640 25.24 -41.29 3.84
C THR A 640 24.62 -42.25 2.82
N SER A 641 24.83 -41.99 1.52
CA SER A 641 24.29 -42.87 0.49
C SER A 641 25.19 -44.07 0.23
N THR A 642 24.57 -45.25 0.17
CA THR A 642 25.19 -46.52 -0.23
C THR A 642 24.92 -46.86 -1.71
N HIS A 643 24.14 -46.04 -2.42
CA HIS A 643 23.91 -46.20 -3.85
C HIS A 643 25.19 -45.87 -4.63
N GLN A 644 25.54 -46.74 -5.59
CA GLN A 644 26.62 -46.51 -6.53
C GLN A 644 26.16 -45.51 -7.59
N ASP A 645 26.81 -44.34 -7.63
CA ASP A 645 26.75 -43.37 -8.73
C ASP A 645 28.21 -43.10 -9.12
N PRO A 646 28.64 -43.43 -10.36
CA PRO A 646 30.05 -43.34 -10.76
C PRO A 646 30.52 -41.92 -11.07
N ASP A 647 29.61 -40.94 -11.16
CA ASP A 647 29.91 -39.54 -11.44
C ASP A 647 29.82 -38.68 -10.17
N TYR A 648 28.74 -38.82 -9.38
CA TYR A 648 28.59 -38.03 -8.16
C TYR A 648 27.70 -38.66 -7.10
N VAL A 649 28.26 -38.84 -5.90
CA VAL A 649 27.49 -39.15 -4.68
C VAL A 649 27.47 -37.90 -3.79
N PRO A 650 26.32 -37.22 -3.63
CA PRO A 650 26.15 -36.11 -2.69
C PRO A 650 26.59 -36.47 -1.27
N ARG A 651 27.47 -35.65 -0.67
CA ARG A 651 28.05 -35.86 0.68
C ARG A 651 28.28 -34.52 1.39
N GLY A 652 28.32 -34.56 2.72
CA GLY A 652 28.70 -33.42 3.56
C GLY A 652 27.55 -32.47 3.95
N PRO A 653 27.86 -31.41 4.72
CA PRO A 653 26.86 -30.58 5.40
C PRO A 653 26.20 -29.51 4.52
N ILE A 654 26.58 -29.42 3.25
CA ILE A 654 25.99 -28.50 2.26
C ILE A 654 24.57 -28.90 1.85
N TYR A 655 24.15 -30.14 2.17
CA TYR A 655 22.82 -30.65 1.92
C TYR A 655 22.02 -30.79 3.21
N HIS A 656 20.71 -30.55 3.15
CA HIS A 656 19.81 -30.87 4.28
C HIS A 656 19.76 -32.38 4.57
N ASN A 657 19.73 -33.22 3.52
CA ASN A 657 19.91 -34.66 3.61
C ASN A 657 20.53 -35.24 2.32
N PRO A 658 21.87 -35.49 2.29
CA PRO A 658 22.53 -35.94 1.06
C PRO A 658 22.01 -37.28 0.53
N ASN A 659 21.68 -38.26 1.39
CA ASN A 659 21.11 -39.54 0.92
C ASN A 659 19.70 -39.38 0.33
N ALA A 660 18.84 -38.58 0.95
CA ALA A 660 17.50 -38.33 0.42
C ALA A 660 17.54 -37.57 -0.92
N PHE A 661 18.43 -36.58 -1.04
CA PHE A 661 18.68 -35.88 -2.30
C PHE A 661 19.20 -36.84 -3.37
N HIS A 662 20.26 -37.60 -3.08
CA HIS A 662 20.83 -38.58 -4.02
C HIS A 662 19.77 -39.59 -4.48
N ARG A 663 18.96 -40.13 -3.56
CA ARG A 663 17.90 -41.06 -3.97
C ARG A 663 16.80 -40.38 -4.79
N SER A 664 16.41 -39.16 -4.46
CA SER A 664 15.44 -38.40 -5.23
C SER A 664 15.91 -38.12 -6.66
N TYR A 665 17.19 -37.77 -6.82
CA TYR A 665 17.83 -37.56 -8.11
C TYR A 665 17.89 -38.86 -8.95
N LEU A 666 18.30 -39.97 -8.33
CA LEU A 666 18.32 -41.29 -8.98
C LEU A 666 16.91 -41.83 -9.32
N GLU A 667 15.84 -41.45 -8.62
CA GLU A 667 14.47 -41.79 -9.05
C GLU A 667 14.01 -40.87 -10.20
N MET A 668 14.32 -39.58 -10.15
CA MET A 668 14.04 -38.62 -11.23
C MET A 668 14.62 -39.09 -12.57
N GLU A 669 15.91 -39.46 -12.62
CA GLU A 669 16.56 -39.89 -13.87
C GLU A 669 15.92 -41.14 -14.50
N LYS A 670 15.28 -42.01 -13.71
CA LYS A 670 14.60 -43.21 -14.20
C LYS A 670 13.24 -42.93 -14.84
N VAL A 671 12.43 -42.05 -14.24
CA VAL A 671 11.00 -41.93 -14.57
C VAL A 671 10.56 -40.54 -15.02
N PHE A 672 11.34 -39.48 -14.77
CA PHE A 672 10.90 -38.13 -15.05
C PHE A 672 10.91 -37.82 -16.55
N LYS A 673 9.78 -37.29 -17.02
CA LYS A 673 9.53 -36.89 -18.40
C LYS A 673 8.73 -35.59 -18.43
N ILE A 674 9.13 -34.69 -19.31
CA ILE A 674 8.53 -33.37 -19.50
C ILE A 674 7.93 -33.34 -20.91
N TYR A 675 6.62 -33.11 -21.02
CA TYR A 675 6.07 -32.68 -22.31
C TYR A 675 6.34 -31.17 -22.45
N VAL A 676 6.67 -30.72 -23.65
CA VAL A 676 6.80 -29.30 -23.97
C VAL A 676 5.71 -29.02 -25.00
N TYR A 677 4.85 -28.04 -24.71
CA TYR A 677 3.84 -27.61 -25.69
C TYR A 677 4.53 -27.09 -26.95
N GLU A 678 3.95 -27.37 -28.12
CA GLU A 678 4.48 -26.96 -29.43
C GLU A 678 3.65 -25.79 -30.02
N GLU A 679 2.77 -25.21 -29.21
CA GLU A 679 2.01 -24.00 -29.48
C GLU A 679 2.79 -22.75 -29.04
N GLY A 680 2.73 -21.69 -29.86
CA GLY A 680 3.38 -20.41 -29.63
C GLY A 680 4.21 -19.97 -30.84
N GLU A 681 4.50 -18.67 -30.95
CA GLU A 681 5.38 -18.12 -32.00
C GLU A 681 6.63 -17.47 -31.40
N VAL A 682 7.77 -17.64 -32.07
CA VAL A 682 9.02 -16.95 -31.73
C VAL A 682 8.89 -15.44 -32.00
N PRO A 683 9.49 -14.55 -31.20
CA PRO A 683 10.42 -14.80 -30.09
C PRO A 683 9.75 -14.94 -28.71
N ILE A 684 8.42 -14.83 -28.61
CA ILE A 684 7.69 -14.85 -27.33
C ILE A 684 7.69 -16.25 -26.72
N PHE A 685 7.58 -17.27 -27.58
CA PHE A 685 7.57 -18.68 -27.21
C PHE A 685 8.78 -19.41 -27.80
N HIS A 686 9.19 -20.52 -27.18
CA HIS A 686 10.27 -21.43 -27.59
C HIS A 686 11.69 -20.85 -27.63
N GLU A 687 11.88 -19.53 -27.47
CA GLU A 687 13.18 -18.88 -27.33
C GLU A 687 13.22 -17.91 -26.14
N GLY A 688 14.41 -17.39 -25.83
CA GLY A 688 14.63 -16.50 -24.70
C GLY A 688 16.11 -16.11 -24.57
N PRO A 689 16.44 -15.10 -23.73
CA PRO A 689 17.79 -14.56 -23.61
C PRO A 689 18.77 -15.61 -23.11
N CYS A 690 19.79 -15.95 -23.91
CA CYS A 690 20.87 -16.88 -23.52
C CYS A 690 22.14 -16.17 -23.02
N ARG A 691 22.09 -14.85 -22.78
CA ARG A 691 23.17 -13.97 -22.30
C ARG A 691 22.61 -12.89 -21.38
N GLY A 692 23.49 -12.17 -20.68
CA GLY A 692 23.12 -11.16 -19.70
C GLY A 692 22.57 -11.79 -18.41
N ILE A 693 21.91 -10.98 -17.56
CA ILE A 693 21.42 -11.38 -16.23
C ILE A 693 20.31 -12.44 -16.28
N TYR A 694 19.45 -12.37 -17.30
CA TYR A 694 18.34 -13.30 -17.50
C TYR A 694 18.74 -14.61 -18.18
N SER A 695 20.05 -14.87 -18.36
CA SER A 695 20.51 -15.95 -19.23
C SER A 695 20.06 -17.36 -18.83
N SER A 696 19.73 -17.58 -17.54
CA SER A 696 19.21 -18.84 -17.03
C SER A 696 17.78 -19.14 -17.51
N GLU A 697 16.97 -18.13 -17.87
CA GLU A 697 15.66 -18.31 -18.50
C GLU A 697 15.81 -18.89 -19.91
N GLY A 698 16.47 -18.18 -20.81
CA GLY A 698 16.67 -18.64 -22.19
C GLY A 698 17.51 -19.91 -22.31
N ARG A 699 18.49 -20.12 -21.42
CA ARG A 699 19.25 -21.39 -21.38
C ARG A 699 18.37 -22.59 -21.03
N PHE A 700 17.42 -22.47 -20.11
CA PHE A 700 16.51 -23.59 -19.80
C PHE A 700 15.56 -23.85 -20.98
N ILE A 701 14.97 -22.79 -21.55
CA ILE A 701 14.10 -22.90 -22.74
C ILE A 701 14.86 -23.58 -23.89
N HIS A 702 16.09 -23.15 -24.18
CA HIS A 702 16.94 -23.73 -25.22
C HIS A 702 17.22 -25.22 -25.02
N GLU A 703 17.49 -25.67 -23.79
CA GLU A 703 17.75 -27.08 -23.49
C GLU A 703 16.48 -27.94 -23.42
N MET A 704 15.31 -27.35 -23.13
CA MET A 704 14.01 -27.99 -23.37
C MET A 704 13.72 -28.15 -24.86
N GLU A 705 14.03 -27.14 -25.68
CA GLU A 705 13.71 -27.17 -27.10
C GLU A 705 14.67 -28.03 -27.94
N LYS A 706 15.98 -27.85 -27.75
CA LYS A 706 17.03 -28.39 -28.62
C LYS A 706 17.84 -29.51 -27.95
N GLY A 707 17.67 -29.71 -26.64
CA GLY A 707 18.30 -30.77 -25.86
C GLY A 707 17.61 -32.14 -25.96
N LYS A 708 18.22 -33.16 -25.34
CA LYS A 708 17.72 -34.55 -25.31
C LYS A 708 17.34 -35.05 -23.91
N PHE A 709 17.50 -34.21 -22.89
CA PHE A 709 17.25 -34.56 -21.51
C PHE A 709 15.79 -34.35 -21.13
N TYR A 710 15.16 -35.35 -20.52
CA TYR A 710 13.80 -35.37 -19.97
C TYR A 710 12.62 -35.11 -20.93
N ARG A 711 12.77 -34.42 -22.07
CA ARG A 711 11.66 -34.18 -23.02
C ARG A 711 11.04 -35.48 -23.54
N THR A 712 9.72 -35.49 -23.67
CA THR A 712 8.92 -36.50 -24.38
C THR A 712 8.03 -35.84 -25.42
N LYS A 713 7.86 -36.48 -26.58
CA LYS A 713 6.82 -36.11 -27.58
C LYS A 713 5.47 -36.79 -27.31
N ASP A 714 5.44 -37.76 -26.40
CA ASP A 714 4.21 -38.41 -25.93
C ASP A 714 3.77 -37.76 -24.61
N PRO A 715 2.62 -37.05 -24.57
CA PRO A 715 2.12 -36.37 -23.37
C PRO A 715 1.49 -37.31 -22.33
N HIS A 716 1.20 -38.58 -22.67
CA HIS A 716 0.77 -39.60 -21.70
C HIS A 716 1.95 -40.23 -20.94
N LYS A 717 3.17 -40.11 -21.47
CA LYS A 717 4.42 -40.46 -20.76
C LYS A 717 4.93 -39.34 -19.85
N ALA A 718 4.36 -38.14 -19.93
CA ALA A 718 4.82 -36.97 -19.19
C ALA A 718 4.36 -37.00 -17.72
N LEU A 719 5.22 -36.46 -16.84
CA LEU A 719 4.91 -36.25 -15.43
C LEU A 719 4.59 -34.77 -15.14
N VAL A 720 5.07 -33.85 -15.98
CA VAL A 720 4.77 -32.42 -15.99
C VAL A 720 4.76 -31.88 -17.43
N TYR A 721 4.14 -30.71 -17.63
CA TYR A 721 3.97 -30.04 -18.92
C TYR A 721 4.60 -28.64 -18.88
N PHE A 722 5.53 -28.35 -19.78
CA PHE A 722 6.21 -27.05 -19.85
C PHE A 722 5.45 -26.09 -20.77
N LEU A 723 5.26 -24.87 -20.30
CA LEU A 723 4.74 -23.70 -21.03
C LEU A 723 5.96 -22.85 -21.48
N PRO A 724 6.44 -22.96 -22.74
CA PRO A 724 7.73 -22.42 -23.17
C PRO A 724 7.69 -20.92 -23.52
N PHE A 725 6.95 -20.10 -22.77
CA PHE A 725 6.95 -18.63 -22.97
C PHE A 725 8.04 -17.94 -22.15
N SER A 726 8.73 -16.97 -22.75
CA SER A 726 9.72 -16.12 -22.06
C SER A 726 9.07 -14.79 -21.66
N VAL A 727 9.04 -14.50 -20.35
CA VAL A 727 8.54 -13.21 -19.87
C VAL A 727 9.49 -12.09 -20.29
N VAL A 728 10.79 -12.36 -20.41
CA VAL A 728 11.75 -11.35 -20.90
C VAL A 728 11.46 -10.96 -22.34
N THR A 729 11.20 -11.91 -23.25
CA THR A 729 10.84 -11.53 -24.64
C THR A 729 9.43 -10.94 -24.73
N MET A 730 8.50 -11.27 -23.82
CA MET A 730 7.26 -10.49 -23.66
C MET A 730 7.53 -9.01 -23.29
N VAL A 731 8.54 -8.73 -22.44
CA VAL A 731 8.95 -7.36 -22.10
C VAL A 731 9.72 -6.67 -23.24
N GLU A 732 10.45 -7.42 -24.07
CA GLU A 732 11.20 -6.88 -25.22
C GLU A 732 10.31 -6.60 -26.45
N TYR A 733 9.28 -7.41 -26.69
CA TYR A 733 8.49 -7.38 -27.94
C TYR A 733 7.00 -7.02 -27.78
N ILE A 734 6.42 -7.08 -26.58
CA ILE A 734 4.98 -6.82 -26.36
C ILE A 734 4.73 -5.61 -25.45
N TYR A 735 5.52 -5.48 -24.39
CA TYR A 735 5.49 -4.29 -23.54
C TYR A 735 5.94 -3.06 -24.33
N MET A 736 5.21 -1.96 -24.20
CA MET A 736 5.55 -0.68 -24.84
C MET A 736 6.24 0.23 -23.82
N PRO A 737 7.54 0.55 -23.99
CA PRO A 737 8.23 1.52 -23.14
C PRO A 737 7.55 2.89 -23.16
N GLU A 738 7.72 3.67 -22.09
CA GLU A 738 7.11 5.00 -21.84
C GLU A 738 5.57 5.05 -21.76
N THR A 739 4.83 4.19 -22.48
CA THR A 739 3.36 4.06 -22.29
C THR A 739 3.03 3.32 -21.00
N PHE A 740 3.98 2.52 -20.51
CA PHE A 740 3.86 1.68 -19.32
C PHE A 740 2.79 0.58 -19.39
N ASP A 741 2.11 0.38 -20.54
CA ASP A 741 1.05 -0.61 -20.69
C ASP A 741 1.58 -2.06 -20.78
N ARG A 742 1.06 -2.94 -19.90
CA ARG A 742 1.32 -4.38 -19.87
C ARG A 742 0.13 -5.21 -20.38
N SER A 743 -0.92 -4.60 -20.92
CA SER A 743 -2.14 -5.27 -21.40
C SER A 743 -1.86 -6.29 -22.51
N GLY A 744 -0.92 -6.00 -23.42
CA GLY A 744 -0.49 -6.95 -24.44
C GLY A 744 0.11 -8.22 -23.85
N MET A 745 0.95 -8.11 -22.81
CA MET A 745 1.49 -9.27 -22.08
C MET A 745 0.37 -10.07 -21.40
N LYS A 746 -0.64 -9.38 -20.84
CA LYS A 746 -1.81 -10.05 -20.26
C LYS A 746 -2.59 -10.86 -21.28
N LEU A 747 -2.89 -10.27 -22.44
CA LEU A 747 -3.59 -10.97 -23.52
C LEU A 747 -2.78 -12.18 -23.99
N ALA A 748 -1.48 -12.01 -24.28
CA ALA A 748 -0.61 -13.10 -24.72
C ALA A 748 -0.60 -14.31 -23.75
N VAL A 749 -0.61 -14.09 -22.43
CA VAL A 749 -0.68 -15.19 -21.44
C VAL A 749 -2.09 -15.79 -21.36
N VAL A 750 -3.14 -14.96 -21.31
CA VAL A 750 -4.53 -15.43 -21.20
C VAL A 750 -4.92 -16.24 -22.44
N ASP A 751 -4.65 -15.72 -23.64
CA ASP A 751 -4.96 -16.37 -24.91
C ASP A 751 -4.13 -17.65 -25.10
N TYR A 752 -2.90 -17.70 -24.58
CA TYR A 752 -2.10 -18.92 -24.58
C TYR A 752 -2.68 -20.01 -23.68
N ILE A 753 -3.04 -19.70 -22.43
CA ILE A 753 -3.66 -20.70 -21.55
C ILE A 753 -5.04 -21.11 -22.07
N ASN A 754 -5.80 -20.21 -22.70
CA ASN A 754 -7.02 -20.55 -23.42
C ASN A 754 -6.76 -21.55 -24.57
N LEU A 755 -5.76 -21.28 -25.42
CA LEU A 755 -5.35 -22.20 -26.50
C LEU A 755 -4.94 -23.57 -25.97
N ILE A 756 -4.09 -23.63 -24.93
CA ILE A 756 -3.64 -24.89 -24.33
C ILE A 756 -4.81 -25.67 -23.70
N SER A 757 -5.69 -25.00 -22.95
CA SER A 757 -6.84 -25.65 -22.27
C SER A 757 -7.92 -26.15 -23.22
N HIS A 758 -8.12 -25.51 -24.37
CA HIS A 758 -9.05 -25.99 -25.40
C HIS A 758 -8.45 -27.11 -26.26
N LYS A 759 -7.15 -27.03 -26.58
CA LYS A 759 -6.48 -27.98 -27.49
C LYS A 759 -6.01 -29.26 -26.79
N HIS A 760 -5.67 -29.19 -25.49
CA HIS A 760 -5.04 -30.30 -24.76
C HIS A 760 -5.78 -30.63 -23.45
N PRO A 761 -6.23 -31.89 -23.25
CA PRO A 761 -7.00 -32.28 -22.06
C PRO A 761 -6.19 -32.21 -20.75
N PHE A 762 -4.86 -32.15 -20.85
CA PHE A 762 -3.95 -32.23 -19.71
C PHE A 762 -4.04 -31.01 -18.77
N TRP A 763 -4.33 -29.81 -19.28
CA TRP A 763 -4.54 -28.63 -18.44
C TRP A 763 -5.80 -28.81 -17.57
N ASN A 764 -6.92 -29.17 -18.19
CA ASN A 764 -8.21 -29.31 -17.53
C ASN A 764 -8.23 -30.47 -16.52
N ARG A 765 -7.44 -31.54 -16.76
CA ARG A 765 -7.26 -32.65 -15.80
C ARG A 765 -6.70 -32.19 -14.44
N SER A 766 -5.86 -31.16 -14.43
CA SER A 766 -5.09 -30.74 -13.24
C SER A 766 -5.35 -29.31 -12.80
N HIS A 767 -6.18 -28.55 -13.53
CA HIS A 767 -6.26 -27.09 -13.42
C HIS A 767 -4.87 -26.43 -13.46
N GLY A 768 -4.01 -26.95 -14.35
CA GLY A 768 -2.63 -26.53 -14.50
C GLY A 768 -1.66 -26.98 -13.40
N ALA A 769 -2.05 -27.84 -12.45
CA ALA A 769 -1.19 -28.18 -11.29
C ALA A 769 0.07 -29.02 -11.63
N ASP A 770 0.06 -29.80 -12.73
CA ASP A 770 1.27 -30.44 -13.29
C ASP A 770 1.91 -29.63 -14.43
N HIS A 771 1.48 -28.39 -14.63
CA HIS A 771 2.06 -27.47 -15.60
C HIS A 771 3.10 -26.58 -14.94
N PHE A 772 4.10 -26.16 -15.72
CA PHE A 772 5.11 -25.23 -15.25
C PHE A 772 5.51 -24.18 -16.27
N MET A 773 5.87 -23.00 -15.76
CA MET A 773 6.52 -21.91 -16.48
C MET A 773 7.75 -21.46 -15.70
N LEU A 774 8.66 -20.71 -16.34
CA LEU A 774 9.83 -20.17 -15.66
C LEU A 774 10.11 -18.73 -16.09
N SER A 775 10.69 -17.92 -15.19
CA SER A 775 11.21 -16.61 -15.56
C SER A 775 12.26 -16.07 -14.61
N CYS A 776 13.17 -15.25 -15.14
CA CYS A 776 14.07 -14.40 -14.39
C CYS A 776 13.83 -12.89 -14.49
N HIS A 777 12.79 -12.44 -15.21
CA HIS A 777 12.30 -11.07 -15.05
C HIS A 777 11.62 -10.93 -13.68
N ASP A 778 11.74 -9.76 -13.06
CA ASP A 778 11.08 -9.42 -11.79
C ASP A 778 9.54 -9.52 -11.88
N TRP A 779 8.98 -9.23 -13.06
CA TRP A 779 7.55 -9.34 -13.38
C TRP A 779 7.04 -10.78 -13.47
N GLY A 780 7.90 -11.81 -13.42
CA GLY A 780 7.48 -13.22 -13.51
C GLY A 780 6.29 -13.64 -12.61
N PRO A 781 6.26 -13.31 -11.30
CA PRO A 781 5.10 -13.57 -10.44
C PRO A 781 3.82 -12.89 -10.95
N TYR A 782 3.94 -11.62 -11.34
CA TYR A 782 2.85 -10.77 -11.83
C TYR A 782 2.31 -11.24 -13.19
N THR A 783 3.17 -11.64 -14.13
CA THR A 783 2.76 -12.20 -15.42
C THR A 783 1.97 -13.51 -15.25
N THR A 784 2.23 -14.27 -14.18
CA THR A 784 1.36 -15.43 -13.84
C THR A 784 0.03 -15.05 -13.19
N SER A 785 -0.10 -13.88 -12.55
CA SER A 785 -1.34 -13.49 -11.83
C SER A 785 -2.48 -13.08 -12.76
N PHE A 786 -2.24 -13.00 -14.07
CA PHE A 786 -3.26 -12.79 -15.09
C PHE A 786 -4.24 -13.96 -15.26
N VAL A 787 -3.82 -15.18 -14.88
CA VAL A 787 -4.62 -16.41 -14.97
C VAL A 787 -4.60 -17.09 -13.59
N PRO A 788 -5.73 -17.16 -12.86
CA PRO A 788 -5.74 -17.65 -11.47
C PRO A 788 -5.15 -19.05 -11.28
N ASP A 789 -5.44 -20.00 -12.17
CA ASP A 789 -4.88 -21.36 -12.12
C ASP A 789 -3.35 -21.38 -12.33
N LEU A 790 -2.82 -20.53 -13.22
CA LEU A 790 -1.38 -20.40 -13.47
C LEU A 790 -0.63 -19.82 -12.27
N PHE A 791 -1.27 -18.93 -11.51
CA PHE A 791 -0.71 -18.35 -10.28
C PHE A 791 -0.81 -19.33 -9.10
N HIS A 792 -2.00 -19.90 -8.87
CA HIS A 792 -2.31 -20.66 -7.65
C HIS A 792 -1.97 -22.16 -7.74
N ASN A 793 -2.09 -22.78 -8.91
CA ASN A 793 -1.97 -24.23 -9.07
C ASN A 793 -0.66 -24.64 -9.74
N SER A 794 -0.29 -23.98 -10.85
CA SER A 794 0.91 -24.33 -11.63
C SER A 794 2.21 -24.09 -10.88
N ILE A 795 3.24 -24.85 -11.26
CA ILE A 795 4.59 -24.77 -10.71
C ILE A 795 5.32 -23.60 -11.39
N ARG A 796 5.71 -22.57 -10.65
CA ARG A 796 6.45 -21.42 -11.22
C ARG A 796 7.92 -21.49 -10.80
N ILE A 797 8.82 -21.32 -11.76
CA ILE A 797 10.27 -21.39 -11.54
C ILE A 797 10.87 -19.99 -11.72
N LEU A 798 11.04 -19.25 -10.63
CA LEU A 798 11.19 -17.79 -10.65
C LEU A 798 12.54 -17.35 -10.06
N CYS A 799 13.26 -16.42 -10.70
CA CYS A 799 14.38 -15.75 -10.05
C CYS A 799 13.88 -14.84 -8.91
N ASN A 800 12.78 -14.10 -9.15
CA ASN A 800 12.13 -13.25 -8.14
C ASN A 800 11.30 -14.11 -7.15
N ALA A 801 12.00 -14.94 -6.38
CA ALA A 801 11.43 -15.90 -5.43
C ALA A 801 11.09 -15.23 -4.08
N ASN A 802 10.24 -14.20 -4.10
CA ASN A 802 9.84 -13.47 -2.89
C ASN A 802 8.50 -13.96 -2.33
N THR A 803 8.52 -14.49 -1.10
CA THR A 803 7.32 -14.93 -0.39
C THR A 803 6.31 -13.82 -0.09
N THR A 804 6.72 -12.54 -0.07
CA THR A 804 5.77 -11.41 0.07
C THR A 804 5.08 -11.03 -1.25
N GLU A 805 5.56 -11.53 -2.39
CA GLU A 805 5.00 -11.31 -3.74
C GLU A 805 4.26 -12.57 -4.24
N GLY A 806 3.84 -13.44 -3.31
CA GLY A 806 3.04 -14.63 -3.61
C GLY A 806 3.83 -15.85 -4.10
N PHE A 807 5.16 -15.85 -4.01
CA PHE A 807 5.95 -17.07 -4.21
C PHE A 807 5.67 -18.08 -3.08
N ASN A 808 5.21 -19.28 -3.40
CA ASN A 808 4.91 -20.34 -2.44
C ASN A 808 5.96 -21.46 -2.52
N PRO A 809 6.87 -21.61 -1.56
CA PRO A 809 8.00 -22.55 -1.67
C PRO A 809 7.62 -24.03 -1.80
N SER A 810 6.41 -24.44 -1.41
CA SER A 810 5.95 -25.84 -1.59
C SER A 810 5.43 -26.14 -3.00
N LYS A 811 5.15 -25.11 -3.81
CA LYS A 811 4.55 -25.17 -5.15
C LYS A 811 5.46 -24.58 -6.24
N ASP A 812 6.18 -23.52 -5.91
CA ASP A 812 7.09 -22.79 -6.78
C ASP A 812 8.55 -23.15 -6.45
N ALA A 813 9.48 -22.86 -7.36
CA ALA A 813 10.91 -23.13 -7.18
C ALA A 813 11.77 -21.91 -7.56
N SER A 814 12.89 -21.73 -6.88
CA SER A 814 13.76 -20.57 -7.09
C SER A 814 14.80 -20.82 -8.17
N LEU A 815 14.77 -20.02 -9.25
CA LEU A 815 15.72 -20.05 -10.37
C LEU A 815 16.96 -19.19 -9.99
N PRO A 816 18.22 -19.66 -10.17
CA PRO A 816 19.37 -18.79 -10.00
C PRO A 816 19.45 -17.78 -11.16
N GLU A 817 19.61 -16.51 -10.83
CA GLU A 817 19.92 -15.46 -11.80
C GLU A 817 21.41 -15.55 -12.15
N ILE A 818 21.74 -15.64 -13.44
CA ILE A 818 23.12 -15.88 -13.90
C ILE A 818 23.47 -14.89 -14.99
N ASN A 819 24.52 -14.10 -14.75
CA ASN A 819 25.04 -13.09 -15.67
C ASN A 819 26.03 -13.68 -16.70
N LEU A 820 25.53 -14.38 -17.73
CA LEU A 820 26.38 -14.93 -18.79
C LEU A 820 26.77 -13.84 -19.79
N LYS A 821 28.00 -13.32 -19.64
CA LYS A 821 28.59 -12.31 -20.54
C LYS A 821 28.96 -12.89 -21.92
N THR A 822 29.30 -14.17 -21.96
CA THR A 822 29.65 -14.94 -23.17
C THR A 822 28.91 -16.29 -23.16
N SER A 823 29.09 -17.11 -24.20
CA SER A 823 28.54 -18.46 -24.29
C SER A 823 29.20 -19.47 -23.33
N GLU A 824 30.27 -19.11 -22.64
CA GLU A 824 31.10 -20.01 -21.83
C GLU A 824 31.30 -19.51 -20.39
N MET A 825 31.40 -20.45 -19.46
CA MET A 825 31.73 -20.16 -18.07
C MET A 825 33.20 -19.81 -17.91
N SER A 826 33.48 -18.53 -17.63
CA SER A 826 34.82 -18.00 -17.38
C SER A 826 34.92 -17.39 -15.97
N GLY A 827 36.14 -17.18 -15.47
CA GLY A 827 36.36 -16.49 -14.20
C GLY A 827 35.97 -17.25 -12.91
N ILE A 828 35.74 -18.57 -12.96
CA ILE A 828 35.46 -19.37 -11.75
C ILE A 828 36.72 -19.49 -10.88
N GLY A 829 36.53 -19.47 -9.56
CA GLY A 829 37.59 -19.49 -8.54
C GLY A 829 38.13 -18.10 -8.21
N GLY A 830 38.50 -17.88 -6.95
CA GLY A 830 39.09 -16.63 -6.46
C GLY A 830 40.35 -16.85 -5.62
N GLN A 831 40.82 -15.79 -4.96
CA GLN A 831 42.08 -15.83 -4.22
C GLN A 831 42.01 -16.80 -3.03
N PRO A 832 43.13 -17.42 -2.63
CA PRO A 832 43.18 -18.20 -1.39
C PRO A 832 42.87 -17.31 -0.18
N PRO A 833 42.31 -17.85 0.92
CA PRO A 833 41.90 -17.06 2.10
C PRO A 833 42.96 -16.11 2.67
N SER A 834 44.24 -16.47 2.60
CA SER A 834 45.37 -15.64 3.05
C SER A 834 45.63 -14.39 2.19
N LYS A 835 45.11 -14.36 0.96
CA LYS A 835 45.18 -13.21 0.04
C LYS A 835 43.87 -12.42 -0.02
N ARG A 836 42.89 -12.72 0.85
CA ARG A 836 41.63 -11.96 0.95
C ARG A 836 41.73 -10.95 2.08
N SER A 837 42.11 -9.71 1.75
CA SER A 837 42.22 -8.60 2.70
C SER A 837 40.84 -8.06 3.09
N THR A 838 40.04 -7.66 2.10
CA THR A 838 38.70 -7.07 2.28
C THR A 838 37.77 -8.00 3.06
N LEU A 839 37.11 -7.47 4.09
CA LEU A 839 36.13 -8.23 4.88
C LEU A 839 34.87 -8.46 4.04
N ALA A 840 34.24 -7.38 3.57
CA ALA A 840 33.01 -7.44 2.80
C ALA A 840 33.02 -6.47 1.62
N PHE A 841 32.40 -6.86 0.50
CA PHE A 841 32.34 -6.04 -0.70
C PHE A 841 30.95 -5.98 -1.33
N PHE A 842 30.61 -4.80 -1.85
CA PHE A 842 29.48 -4.56 -2.75
C PHE A 842 29.86 -3.55 -3.84
N ALA A 843 29.41 -3.81 -5.07
CA ALA A 843 29.23 -2.77 -6.07
C ALA A 843 27.89 -2.93 -6.82
N GLY A 844 27.20 -1.81 -7.04
CA GLY A 844 25.97 -1.77 -7.82
C GLY A 844 25.16 -0.49 -7.61
N GLY A 845 24.56 0.01 -8.69
CA GLY A 845 23.75 1.22 -8.67
C GLY A 845 22.55 1.16 -7.73
N LEU A 846 22.02 2.34 -7.42
CA LEU A 846 20.80 2.54 -6.64
C LEU A 846 19.60 1.91 -7.38
N HIS A 847 19.07 0.83 -6.82
CA HIS A 847 18.02 0.02 -7.43
C HIS A 847 17.34 -0.77 -6.30
N GLY A 848 16.08 -0.45 -5.99
CA GLY A 848 15.39 -0.97 -4.80
C GLY A 848 15.76 -0.30 -3.46
N HIS A 849 14.85 -0.42 -2.48
CA HIS A 849 15.00 0.22 -1.17
C HIS A 849 16.18 -0.33 -0.34
N ILE A 850 16.50 -1.62 -0.50
CA ILE A 850 17.53 -2.27 0.31
C ILE A 850 18.94 -1.86 -0.15
N ARG A 851 19.15 -1.64 -1.46
CA ARG A 851 20.39 -1.01 -1.96
C ARG A 851 20.50 0.46 -1.53
N TYR A 852 19.39 1.21 -1.46
CA TYR A 852 19.40 2.56 -0.86
C TYR A 852 19.91 2.53 0.59
N LEU A 853 19.39 1.64 1.44
CA LEU A 853 19.82 1.52 2.83
C LEU A 853 21.30 1.12 2.95
N LEU A 854 21.75 0.14 2.17
CA LEU A 854 23.15 -0.30 2.18
C LEU A 854 24.12 0.82 1.73
N LEU A 855 23.81 1.49 0.62
CA LEU A 855 24.61 2.61 0.11
C LEU A 855 24.62 3.78 1.11
N ASN A 856 23.47 4.16 1.66
CA ASN A 856 23.38 5.25 2.63
C ASN A 856 24.13 4.95 3.94
N GLU A 857 24.12 3.71 4.42
CA GLU A 857 24.82 3.36 5.67
C GLU A 857 26.33 3.16 5.46
N TRP A 858 26.79 2.55 4.35
CA TRP A 858 28.19 2.09 4.19
C TRP A 858 29.03 2.75 3.08
N LYS A 859 28.43 3.40 2.05
CA LYS A 859 29.20 3.87 0.88
C LYS A 859 30.36 4.79 1.29
N GLY A 860 31.59 4.33 1.06
CA GLY A 860 32.82 5.08 1.36
C GLY A 860 33.10 5.35 2.85
N LYS A 861 32.47 4.62 3.79
CA LYS A 861 32.59 4.91 5.24
C LYS A 861 33.49 3.98 6.05
N ASP A 862 33.90 2.85 5.48
CA ASP A 862 34.69 1.83 6.18
C ASP A 862 35.77 1.26 5.25
N GLN A 863 36.91 0.84 5.82
CA GLN A 863 38.06 0.31 5.07
C GLN A 863 38.00 -1.21 4.83
N ASP A 864 37.21 -1.93 5.63
CA ASP A 864 37.04 -3.39 5.54
C ASP A 864 35.75 -3.77 4.80
N VAL A 865 34.68 -2.96 4.97
CA VAL A 865 33.36 -3.12 4.35
C VAL A 865 33.22 -2.14 3.18
N LEU A 866 33.71 -2.57 2.02
CA LEU A 866 33.84 -1.74 0.83
C LEU A 866 32.55 -1.74 -0.01
N VAL A 867 31.81 -0.63 0.04
CA VAL A 867 30.50 -0.47 -0.62
C VAL A 867 30.55 0.68 -1.63
N TYR A 868 30.20 0.38 -2.88
CA TYR A 868 30.17 1.34 -4.00
C TYR A 868 28.84 1.28 -4.77
N ASP A 869 28.40 2.42 -5.30
CA ASP A 869 27.37 2.49 -6.35
C ASP A 869 27.97 2.30 -7.74
N LYS A 870 29.12 2.94 -8.00
CA LYS A 870 29.97 2.74 -9.17
C LYS A 870 31.42 2.54 -8.73
N LEU A 871 32.12 1.57 -9.30
CA LEU A 871 33.54 1.35 -9.01
C LEU A 871 34.42 2.49 -9.58
N PRO A 872 35.53 2.83 -8.92
CA PRO A 872 36.54 3.72 -9.48
C PRO A 872 37.14 3.17 -10.78
N GLN A 873 37.58 4.07 -11.67
CA GLN A 873 38.22 3.68 -12.92
C GLN A 873 39.48 2.82 -12.68
N GLY A 874 39.64 1.76 -13.46
CA GLY A 874 40.72 0.78 -13.29
C GLY A 874 40.46 -0.33 -12.25
N VAL A 875 39.43 -0.21 -11.40
CA VAL A 875 39.11 -1.25 -10.41
C VAL A 875 38.25 -2.36 -11.03
N SER A 876 38.80 -3.56 -11.13
CA SER A 876 38.07 -4.74 -11.64
C SER A 876 37.08 -5.29 -10.59
N TYR A 877 35.80 -5.32 -10.93
CA TYR A 877 34.72 -5.92 -10.13
C TYR A 877 35.00 -7.39 -9.79
N GLU A 878 35.49 -8.16 -10.77
CA GLU A 878 35.83 -9.58 -10.58
C GLU A 878 36.96 -9.75 -9.56
N ASN A 879 37.99 -8.90 -9.63
CA ASN A 879 39.09 -8.93 -8.67
C ASN A 879 38.61 -8.59 -7.25
N MET A 880 37.68 -7.64 -7.11
CA MET A 880 37.09 -7.28 -5.81
C MET A 880 36.26 -8.41 -5.20
N LEU A 881 35.44 -9.13 -5.99
CA LEU A 881 34.75 -10.35 -5.52
C LEU A 881 35.77 -11.42 -5.08
N LYS A 882 36.84 -11.62 -5.87
CA LYS A 882 37.85 -12.65 -5.62
C LYS A 882 38.82 -12.33 -4.48
N SER A 883 38.96 -11.07 -4.08
CA SER A 883 39.77 -10.62 -2.94
C SER A 883 38.98 -10.42 -1.64
N SER A 884 37.65 -10.50 -1.68
CA SER A 884 36.80 -10.29 -0.50
C SER A 884 36.45 -11.59 0.21
N LYS A 885 36.38 -11.58 1.54
CA LYS A 885 35.96 -12.74 2.34
C LYS A 885 34.46 -13.00 2.16
N PHE A 886 33.68 -11.95 2.32
CA PHE A 886 32.22 -11.92 2.20
C PHE A 886 31.80 -11.01 1.03
N CYS A 887 30.73 -11.37 0.33
CA CYS A 887 30.19 -10.58 -0.78
C CYS A 887 28.72 -10.28 -0.52
N LEU A 888 28.36 -9.01 -0.49
CA LEU A 888 27.02 -8.57 -0.11
C LEU A 888 26.08 -8.70 -1.31
N CYS A 889 24.94 -9.34 -1.07
CA CYS A 889 23.88 -9.59 -2.04
C CYS A 889 22.58 -8.92 -1.57
N PRO A 890 22.48 -7.57 -1.64
CA PRO A 890 21.25 -6.85 -1.39
C PRO A 890 20.27 -7.02 -2.56
N SER A 891 19.02 -7.36 -2.23
CA SER A 891 17.91 -7.38 -3.17
C SER A 891 17.72 -6.01 -3.83
N GLY A 892 17.18 -6.03 -5.05
CA GLY A 892 16.82 -4.85 -5.83
C GLY A 892 15.39 -4.41 -5.59
N TYR A 893 14.66 -4.17 -6.67
CA TYR A 893 13.19 -4.23 -6.62
C TYR A 893 12.77 -5.71 -6.49
N GLU A 894 13.41 -6.55 -7.29
CA GLU A 894 13.46 -8.01 -7.21
C GLU A 894 14.26 -8.52 -5.99
N VAL A 895 13.90 -9.68 -5.43
CA VAL A 895 14.77 -10.37 -4.45
C VAL A 895 15.96 -11.09 -5.07
N ALA A 896 15.95 -11.28 -6.39
CA ALA A 896 17.04 -11.88 -7.14
C ALA A 896 18.32 -11.01 -7.10
N SER A 897 19.46 -11.65 -7.38
CA SER A 897 20.63 -10.91 -7.86
C SER A 897 21.64 -11.87 -8.50
N PRO A 898 22.29 -11.53 -9.63
CA PRO A 898 23.37 -12.36 -10.18
C PRO A 898 24.55 -12.44 -9.21
N ARG A 899 24.69 -11.41 -8.35
CA ARG A 899 25.72 -11.31 -7.29
C ARG A 899 25.76 -12.52 -6.38
N VAL A 900 24.63 -13.21 -6.15
CA VAL A 900 24.58 -14.44 -5.34
C VAL A 900 25.42 -15.53 -6.01
N VAL A 901 25.29 -15.69 -7.32
CA VAL A 901 26.01 -16.70 -8.10
C VAL A 901 27.43 -16.24 -8.45
N GLU A 902 27.63 -14.95 -8.77
CA GLU A 902 28.96 -14.35 -8.95
C GLU A 902 29.83 -14.47 -7.68
N ALA A 903 29.26 -14.31 -6.49
CA ALA A 903 29.95 -14.56 -5.22
C ALA A 903 30.33 -16.04 -5.06
N ILE A 904 29.41 -16.97 -5.37
CA ILE A 904 29.68 -18.41 -5.36
C ILE A 904 30.84 -18.75 -6.32
N TYR A 905 30.84 -18.22 -7.54
CA TYR A 905 31.93 -18.41 -8.50
C TYR A 905 33.26 -17.82 -8.04
N ALA A 906 33.26 -16.68 -7.33
CA ALA A 906 34.47 -16.03 -6.82
C ALA A 906 35.06 -16.67 -5.53
N ASP A 907 34.57 -17.84 -5.11
CA ASP A 907 34.79 -18.44 -3.77
C ASP A 907 34.55 -17.47 -2.60
N CYS A 908 33.64 -16.52 -2.78
CA CYS A 908 33.28 -15.51 -1.79
C CYS A 908 32.06 -15.99 -1.00
N VAL A 909 32.03 -15.79 0.31
CA VAL A 909 30.86 -16.21 1.11
C VAL A 909 29.70 -15.23 0.85
N PRO A 910 28.56 -15.66 0.28
CA PRO A 910 27.44 -14.77 0.00
C PRO A 910 26.81 -14.26 1.31
N VAL A 911 26.44 -12.98 1.34
CA VAL A 911 25.71 -12.36 2.44
C VAL A 911 24.39 -11.85 1.89
N LEU A 912 23.33 -12.61 2.10
CA LEU A 912 21.98 -12.28 1.62
C LEU A 912 21.39 -11.17 2.48
N ILE A 913 20.98 -10.06 1.84
CA ILE A 913 20.34 -8.91 2.51
C ILE A 913 19.01 -8.67 1.80
N SER A 914 17.97 -9.30 2.31
CA SER A 914 16.65 -9.38 1.67
C SER A 914 15.63 -9.87 2.69
N ASP A 915 14.43 -9.28 2.70
CA ASP A 915 13.27 -9.89 3.36
C ASP A 915 12.56 -10.83 2.36
N GLY A 916 11.91 -11.90 2.85
CA GLY A 916 11.04 -12.78 2.05
C GLY A 916 11.69 -13.69 0.99
N TYR A 917 12.96 -13.49 0.62
CA TYR A 917 13.66 -14.27 -0.40
C TYR A 917 13.86 -15.75 -0.04
N VAL A 918 13.58 -16.64 -0.99
CA VAL A 918 13.94 -18.07 -0.93
C VAL A 918 15.04 -18.37 -1.95
N PRO A 919 16.28 -18.66 -1.52
CA PRO A 919 17.40 -18.90 -2.43
C PRO A 919 17.28 -20.17 -3.29
N PRO A 920 17.96 -20.23 -4.45
CA PRO A 920 18.00 -21.41 -5.33
C PRO A 920 18.28 -22.73 -4.62
N PHE A 921 17.52 -23.77 -4.98
CA PHE A 921 17.69 -25.14 -4.50
C PHE A 921 17.55 -25.34 -2.97
N SER A 922 16.86 -24.45 -2.25
CA SER A 922 16.73 -24.50 -0.79
C SER A 922 16.11 -25.79 -0.22
N ASP A 923 15.36 -26.57 -1.01
CA ASP A 923 14.88 -27.91 -0.60
C ASP A 923 16.01 -28.92 -0.38
N VAL A 924 17.15 -28.69 -1.04
CA VAL A 924 18.31 -29.58 -1.11
C VAL A 924 19.52 -28.97 -0.41
N LEU A 925 19.84 -27.70 -0.71
CA LEU A 925 21.04 -27.01 -0.24
C LEU A 925 20.80 -26.25 1.06
N ASN A 926 21.61 -26.59 2.06
CA ASN A 926 21.64 -25.94 3.37
C ASN A 926 22.44 -24.63 3.30
N TRP A 927 21.79 -23.57 2.80
CA TRP A 927 22.38 -22.22 2.64
C TRP A 927 23.02 -21.67 3.92
N ASN A 928 22.41 -21.91 5.08
CA ASN A 928 22.95 -21.52 6.39
C ASN A 928 24.32 -22.15 6.72
N SER A 929 24.75 -23.16 5.95
CA SER A 929 26.10 -23.72 6.09
C SER A 929 27.17 -22.93 5.32
N PHE A 930 26.83 -22.23 4.23
CA PHE A 930 27.80 -21.62 3.29
C PHE A 930 27.55 -20.15 2.94
N SER A 931 26.42 -19.55 3.37
CA SER A 931 26.10 -18.12 3.26
C SER A 931 25.75 -17.52 4.62
N VAL A 932 25.80 -16.19 4.74
CA VAL A 932 25.26 -15.43 5.86
C VAL A 932 23.92 -14.80 5.44
N GLN A 933 22.94 -14.74 6.34
CA GLN A 933 21.74 -13.93 6.15
C GLN A 933 21.80 -12.72 7.10
N VAL A 934 21.54 -11.52 6.59
CA VAL A 934 21.44 -10.29 7.38
C VAL A 934 20.07 -9.66 7.15
N PRO A 935 19.18 -9.64 8.15
CA PRO A 935 17.88 -8.96 8.05
C PRO A 935 18.05 -7.48 7.70
N VAL A 936 17.15 -6.91 6.91
CA VAL A 936 17.26 -5.52 6.40
C VAL A 936 17.42 -4.49 7.53
N LYS A 937 16.75 -4.69 8.66
CA LYS A 937 16.86 -3.86 9.87
C LYS A 937 18.26 -3.85 10.52
N ASN A 938 19.12 -4.82 10.20
CA ASN A 938 20.46 -5.02 10.75
C ASN A 938 21.58 -4.62 9.76
N ILE A 939 21.25 -3.86 8.69
CA ILE A 939 22.25 -3.36 7.73
C ILE A 939 23.36 -2.53 8.42
N SER A 940 23.06 -1.77 9.48
CA SER A 940 24.07 -1.06 10.29
C SER A 940 25.08 -1.97 10.98
N ASP A 941 24.76 -3.25 11.15
CA ASP A 941 25.50 -4.17 12.01
C ASP A 941 26.37 -5.13 11.19
N ILE A 942 26.42 -4.98 9.85
CA ILE A 942 27.11 -5.88 8.92
C ILE A 942 28.55 -6.15 9.35
N LYS A 943 29.33 -5.12 9.70
CA LYS A 943 30.71 -5.33 10.17
C LYS A 943 30.75 -6.17 11.44
N THR A 944 29.90 -5.88 12.42
CA THR A 944 29.78 -6.63 13.69
C THR A 944 29.41 -8.09 13.46
N ILE A 945 28.41 -8.35 12.61
CA ILE A 945 27.94 -9.70 12.26
C ILE A 945 29.07 -10.50 11.57
N LEU A 946 29.75 -9.91 10.58
CA LEU A 946 30.76 -10.61 9.79
C LEU A 946 32.10 -10.78 10.53
N THR A 947 32.45 -9.87 11.45
CA THR A 947 33.63 -10.02 12.33
C THR A 947 33.43 -11.02 13.47
N ALA A 948 32.18 -11.23 13.92
CA ALA A 948 31.86 -12.29 14.88
C ALA A 948 32.06 -13.71 14.30
N ILE A 949 32.11 -13.87 12.97
CA ILE A 949 32.38 -15.15 12.31
C ILE A 949 33.88 -15.47 12.41
N SER A 950 34.24 -16.35 13.35
CA SER A 950 35.64 -16.78 13.53
C SER A 950 36.28 -17.29 12.24
N SER A 951 37.58 -17.04 12.06
CA SER A 951 38.35 -17.49 10.91
C SER A 951 38.21 -19.00 10.63
N ARG A 952 38.00 -19.82 11.66
CA ARG A 952 37.77 -21.27 11.53
C ARG A 952 36.44 -21.59 10.85
N GLU A 953 35.35 -20.89 11.16
CA GLU A 953 34.07 -21.10 10.47
C GLU A 953 34.06 -20.39 9.10
N TYR A 954 34.66 -19.21 8.95
CA TYR A 954 34.83 -18.59 7.62
C TYR A 954 35.51 -19.56 6.63
N LEU A 955 36.63 -20.19 7.03
CA LEU A 955 37.31 -21.22 6.23
C LEU A 955 36.44 -22.47 5.99
N ARG A 956 35.49 -22.79 6.87
CA ARG A 956 34.53 -23.89 6.65
C ARG A 956 33.42 -23.47 5.68
N MET A 957 32.88 -22.25 5.77
CA MET A 957 31.91 -21.70 4.82
C MET A 957 32.52 -21.61 3.42
N GLN A 958 33.71 -21.04 3.27
CA GLN A 958 34.36 -20.88 1.96
C GLN A 958 34.64 -22.22 1.26
N ARG A 959 35.05 -23.27 2.00
CA ARG A 959 35.21 -24.63 1.44
C ARG A 959 33.87 -25.23 0.99
N LYS A 960 32.76 -24.89 1.62
CA LYS A 960 31.41 -25.31 1.21
C LYS A 960 30.92 -24.54 -0.02
N VAL A 961 31.23 -23.24 -0.14
CA VAL A 961 30.99 -22.44 -1.36
C VAL A 961 31.62 -23.13 -2.58
N LYS A 962 32.89 -23.56 -2.46
CA LYS A 962 33.58 -24.37 -3.50
C LYS A 962 32.89 -25.71 -3.82
N GLN A 963 32.16 -26.30 -2.89
CA GLN A 963 31.44 -27.56 -3.13
C GLN A 963 30.10 -27.32 -3.84
N VAL A 964 29.35 -26.27 -3.46
CA VAL A 964 28.06 -25.97 -4.10
C VAL A 964 28.20 -25.40 -5.51
N GLN A 965 29.36 -24.85 -5.89
CA GLN A 965 29.65 -24.35 -7.25
C GLN A 965 29.14 -25.28 -8.36
N ARG A 966 29.32 -26.61 -8.24
CA ARG A 966 28.86 -27.60 -9.25
C ARG A 966 27.38 -27.42 -9.62
N HIS A 967 26.52 -27.11 -8.64
CA HIS A 967 25.08 -26.96 -8.81
C HIS A 967 24.63 -25.64 -9.45
N PHE A 968 25.55 -24.69 -9.64
CA PHE A 968 25.27 -23.41 -10.30
C PHE A 968 25.93 -23.30 -11.69
N LEU A 969 26.86 -24.19 -12.03
CA LEU A 969 27.51 -24.20 -13.34
C LEU A 969 26.49 -24.37 -14.48
N VAL A 970 26.56 -23.48 -15.47
CA VAL A 970 25.94 -23.68 -16.79
C VAL A 970 26.91 -24.45 -17.67
N ASN A 971 26.54 -25.64 -18.13
CA ASN A 971 27.29 -26.40 -19.14
C ASN A 971 26.54 -26.41 -20.47
N GLY A 972 27.28 -26.49 -21.58
CA GLY A 972 26.76 -26.85 -22.89
C GLY A 972 27.55 -28.05 -23.43
N PRO A 973 26.93 -29.24 -23.59
CA PRO A 973 25.61 -29.61 -23.10
C PRO A 973 25.54 -29.71 -21.55
N PRO A 974 24.34 -29.73 -20.95
CA PRO A 974 24.14 -29.94 -19.53
C PRO A 974 24.80 -31.23 -18.99
N LYS A 975 25.24 -31.19 -17.72
CA LYS A 975 25.88 -32.31 -17.03
C LYS A 975 25.14 -32.63 -15.73
N ARG A 976 25.09 -33.90 -15.34
CA ARG A 976 24.37 -34.35 -14.14
C ARG A 976 24.73 -33.52 -12.90
N TYR A 977 23.73 -33.19 -12.10
CA TYR A 977 23.84 -32.30 -10.93
C TYR A 977 24.31 -30.84 -11.21
N ASP A 978 24.33 -30.37 -12.47
CA ASP A 978 24.55 -28.95 -12.80
C ASP A 978 23.26 -28.11 -12.69
N VAL A 979 23.32 -26.81 -13.01
CA VAL A 979 22.21 -25.89 -12.76
C VAL A 979 20.91 -26.27 -13.48
N PHE A 980 21.00 -26.80 -14.71
CA PHE A 980 19.85 -27.29 -15.45
C PHE A 980 19.25 -28.53 -14.77
N HIS A 981 20.09 -29.50 -14.44
CA HIS A 981 19.66 -30.71 -13.73
C HIS A 981 19.08 -30.43 -12.34
N MET A 982 19.59 -29.42 -11.63
CA MET A 982 19.10 -28.99 -10.32
C MET A 982 17.75 -28.25 -10.41
N ILE A 983 17.48 -27.52 -11.50
CA ILE A 983 16.14 -26.97 -11.75
C ILE A 983 15.15 -28.05 -12.15
N VAL A 984 15.51 -28.99 -13.05
CA VAL A 984 14.68 -30.16 -13.36
C VAL A 984 14.35 -30.96 -12.08
N HIS A 985 15.33 -31.14 -11.19
CA HIS A 985 15.13 -31.78 -9.88
C HIS A 985 14.20 -30.98 -8.98
N SER A 986 14.30 -29.65 -8.98
CA SER A 986 13.39 -28.78 -8.22
C SER A 986 11.94 -28.93 -8.69
N ILE A 987 11.70 -29.01 -10.00
CA ILE A 987 10.36 -29.25 -10.59
C ILE A 987 9.83 -30.65 -10.22
N TRP A 988 10.69 -31.67 -10.29
CA TRP A 988 10.37 -33.04 -9.86
C TRP A 988 9.90 -33.10 -8.40
N LEU A 989 10.54 -32.37 -7.48
CA LEU A 989 10.08 -32.27 -6.09
C LEU A 989 8.66 -31.68 -5.98
N ARG A 990 8.33 -30.65 -6.78
CA ARG A 990 6.98 -30.05 -6.78
C ARG A 990 5.94 -31.04 -7.31
N ARG A 991 6.27 -31.80 -8.37
CA ARG A 991 5.36 -32.85 -8.88
C ARG A 991 5.16 -34.01 -7.91
N LEU A 992 6.13 -34.30 -7.04
CA LEU A 992 6.00 -35.28 -5.95
C LEU A 992 5.09 -34.77 -4.80
N ASN A 993 5.02 -33.45 -4.56
CA ASN A 993 4.21 -32.86 -3.49
C ASN A 993 2.70 -32.98 -3.75
N ILE A 994 2.28 -32.87 -5.00
CA ILE A 994 0.87 -33.02 -5.40
C ILE A 994 0.53 -34.48 -5.74
N ARG A 995 -0.74 -34.86 -5.60
CA ARG A 995 -1.33 -36.09 -6.18
C ARG A 995 -2.55 -35.70 -6.99
N ILE A 996 -2.53 -35.99 -8.28
CA ILE A 996 -3.66 -35.75 -9.18
C ILE A 996 -4.62 -36.97 -9.11
N LYS A 997 -5.90 -36.72 -9.31
CA LYS A 997 -6.95 -37.75 -9.49
C LYS A 997 -7.69 -37.42 -10.78
N ASP A 998 -8.17 -38.45 -11.48
CA ASP A 998 -9.22 -38.25 -12.48
C ASP A 998 -10.51 -37.87 -11.72
N VAL A 999 -11.20 -36.81 -12.16
CA VAL A 999 -12.43 -36.29 -11.51
C VAL A 999 -13.70 -37.01 -12.02
N PHE A 1000 -13.52 -37.94 -12.95
CA PHE A 1000 -14.58 -38.65 -13.68
C PHE A 1000 -14.57 -40.18 -13.40
N THR A 1001 -14.13 -40.57 -12.20
CA THR A 1001 -14.06 -41.97 -11.72
C THR A 1001 -14.39 -42.07 -10.23
#